data_AF-A0A4Y7LYI0-F1
#
_entry.id   AF-A0A4Y7LYI0-F1
#
_cell.length_a   1.000
_cell.length_b   1.000
_cell.length_c   1.000
_cell.angle_alpha   90.00
_cell.angle_beta   90.00
_cell.angle_gamma   90.00
#
_symmetry.space_group_name_H-M   'P 1'
#
loop_
_entity.id
_entity.type
_entity.pdbx_description
1 polymer ?
#
loop_
_entity_poly.entity_id
_entity_poly.type
_entity_poly.pdbx_seq_one_letter_code
_entity_poly.pdbx_strand_id
1 'polypeptide(L)'
;MIALRGSLNAGLIKALGINHNVPVLSNVLSSSFIVLKREQTTVPQSGTQQNVALDTKKKYSPFQNTNNMAEFAVARLDDLLNWGRKGSLWPLTFGLACCAVEMMHIAAPRYDMDRYGVVFRASPRQADVIIVAGTLTNKMAPALRKVYDQMPEPRWLSADGEFLLTPRRIPPQNVVIRLIRRETSVKPGNYHVCRSFYQTVVPNFTIVNVEKPPCYLRKFTPNGKYFIAFSSDQTSVEVYKYLGPSAAEALLVDVPGTREFIGNDANEAVNLRSKVFSKFFQLKYTIPVTPVGEQLNRECSLFIGDGRFVIVGSASYVPEEPQPNFFEIFRNNESVSPHPRSPLEDCSLHIVDIVNGKLCDTRTLKTDKIFLSHNQGLYLYEDTLAVLSVQHQTIHIFRITNEGYFADVKTIGRFCFDDDEWLINQVRGLWPSGQLIRPFREATVNALKHRLLVFLYRRAKKMSESEGNLFHVRKFYQNFDHIRSLRLWKMQLLDESHLLLKYASEDVVTLRAPDPNTQPAFFVVYNMESAQVINVYENTSEELLDLFENFCDLLRNATQGSPSSNVFANVIHQRFKQTIVSARFGGQIEATKRLLSQLPISAQSYSSSPYLDLQLFSYDDKWVSLMERPKTSGEHPIRFYVRESGLLRFRIYAGILGRPAPPTSARRLVAFTFHPTDPFSISVQRTNSEYVVNFHVRHI
;
A
#
# COMPACT_ATOMS: atom_id res chain seq x y z
N MET A 1 31.49 0.49 3.32
CA MET A 1 30.23 0.48 4.09
C MET A 1 29.28 -0.57 3.50
N ILE A 2 29.62 -1.86 3.64
CA ILE A 2 28.99 -3.00 2.93
C ILE A 2 28.45 -4.08 3.90
N ALA A 3 28.56 -3.90 5.22
CA ALA A 3 28.05 -4.87 6.19
C ALA A 3 26.95 -4.21 7.05
N LEU A 4 25.75 -4.81 7.07
CA LEU A 4 24.53 -4.54 7.89
C LEU A 4 23.23 -4.34 7.10
N ARG A 5 23.03 -5.01 5.95
CA ARG A 5 21.73 -5.03 5.24
C ARG A 5 21.28 -6.45 4.84
N GLY A 6 21.37 -7.40 5.77
CA GLY A 6 20.82 -8.74 5.60
C GLY A 6 20.05 -9.12 6.86
N SER A 7 18.77 -8.78 6.91
CA SER A 7 17.78 -9.27 7.87
C SER A 7 16.48 -8.54 7.59
N LEU A 8 15.47 -9.25 7.08
CA LEU A 8 14.09 -8.87 7.38
C LEU A 8 13.95 -8.62 8.89
N ASN A 9 13.23 -7.58 9.29
CA ASN A 9 12.91 -7.30 10.69
C ASN A 9 12.22 -8.54 11.30
N ALA A 10 12.81 -9.08 12.36
CA ALA A 10 12.37 -10.31 13.05
C ALA A 10 10.87 -10.37 13.39
N GLY A 11 10.16 -9.23 13.44
CA GLY A 11 8.73 -9.15 13.71
C GLY A 11 7.81 -9.80 12.66
N LEU A 12 7.97 -9.50 11.36
CA LEU A 12 7.11 -10.10 10.32
C LEU A 12 7.47 -11.57 10.08
N ILE A 13 8.76 -11.89 10.12
CA ILE A 13 9.27 -13.27 10.06
C ILE A 13 8.65 -14.11 11.19
N LYS A 14 8.73 -13.64 12.43
CA LYS A 14 8.15 -14.31 13.60
C LYS A 14 6.63 -14.41 13.50
N ALA A 15 5.96 -13.38 12.98
CA ALA A 15 4.51 -13.35 12.85
C ALA A 15 3.97 -14.21 11.69
N LEU A 16 4.76 -14.43 10.64
CA LEU A 16 4.46 -15.40 9.57
C LEU A 16 4.80 -16.86 9.95
N GLY A 17 5.37 -17.09 11.14
CA GLY A 17 5.71 -18.41 11.67
C GLY A 17 7.11 -18.91 11.31
N ILE A 18 8.00 -18.04 10.81
CA ILE A 18 9.36 -18.36 10.38
C ILE A 18 10.27 -18.40 11.63
N ASN A 19 10.39 -19.55 12.29
CA ASN A 19 11.37 -19.78 13.36
C ASN A 19 12.49 -20.71 12.86
N HIS A 20 13.74 -20.25 12.93
CA HIS A 20 14.91 -21.14 12.89
C HIS A 20 15.06 -21.82 14.27
N ASN A 21 14.94 -23.15 14.29
CA ASN A 21 15.38 -24.12 15.32
C ASN A 21 15.20 -23.76 16.81
N VAL A 22 14.26 -24.46 17.47
CA VAL A 22 14.31 -25.14 18.81
C VAL A 22 12.85 -25.27 19.33
N PRO A 23 12.45 -26.42 19.93
CA PRO A 23 11.05 -26.71 20.25
C PRO A 23 10.61 -26.02 21.54
N VAL A 24 9.41 -25.43 21.54
CA VAL A 24 8.73 -25.02 22.77
C VAL A 24 7.42 -25.81 22.87
N LEU A 25 7.54 -26.94 23.54
CA LEU A 25 6.48 -27.54 24.35
C LEU A 25 6.20 -26.63 25.57
N SER A 26 5.07 -26.88 26.21
CA SER A 26 4.58 -26.37 27.50
C SER A 26 3.97 -24.96 27.50
N ASN A 27 2.67 -24.88 27.23
CA ASN A 27 1.65 -24.74 28.29
C ASN A 27 0.27 -24.45 27.69
N VAL A 28 -0.47 -25.52 27.41
CA VAL A 28 -1.93 -25.50 27.49
C VAL A 28 -2.30 -26.74 28.28
N LEU A 29 -2.79 -26.53 29.51
CA LEU A 29 -3.79 -27.31 30.24
C LEU A 29 -3.67 -27.00 31.74
N SER A 30 -4.32 -25.94 32.19
CA SER A 30 -5.00 -25.97 33.49
C SER A 30 -6.35 -25.29 33.34
N SER A 31 -7.40 -26.10 33.26
CA SER A 31 -8.77 -25.70 33.51
C SER A 31 -8.89 -25.18 34.94
N SER A 32 -8.97 -23.86 35.09
CA SER A 32 -9.56 -23.24 36.27
C SER A 32 -10.70 -22.37 35.77
N PHE A 33 -11.90 -22.60 36.31
CA PHE A 33 -13.07 -21.79 36.07
C PHE A 33 -12.75 -20.34 36.45
N ILE A 34 -12.64 -19.46 35.45
CA ILE A 34 -12.65 -18.02 35.67
C ILE A 34 -14.10 -17.57 35.51
N VAL A 35 -14.72 -17.27 36.64
CA VAL A 35 -15.94 -16.46 36.71
C VAL A 35 -15.68 -15.17 35.93
N LEU A 36 -16.32 -15.01 34.77
CA LEU A 36 -16.31 -13.75 34.02
C LEU A 36 -17.09 -12.70 34.81
N LYS A 37 -16.39 -12.01 35.71
CA LYS A 37 -16.82 -10.71 36.21
C LYS A 37 -16.80 -9.77 35.01
N ARG A 38 -17.97 -9.24 34.64
CA ARG A 38 -18.11 -8.28 33.54
C ARG A 38 -17.45 -6.97 33.96
N GLU A 39 -16.16 -6.83 33.71
CA GLU A 39 -15.47 -5.55 33.79
C GLU A 39 -15.83 -4.75 32.53
N GLN A 40 -16.69 -3.74 32.71
CA GLN A 40 -16.82 -2.66 31.73
C GLN A 40 -15.57 -1.78 31.82
N THR A 41 -14.54 -2.10 31.03
CA THR A 41 -13.47 -1.16 30.73
C THR A 41 -13.92 -0.23 29.60
N THR A 42 -14.16 1.04 29.93
CA THR A 42 -14.19 2.13 28.95
C THR A 42 -12.78 2.31 28.37
N VAL A 43 -12.70 2.52 27.06
CA VAL A 43 -11.45 2.64 26.29
C VAL A 43 -10.64 3.87 26.76
N PRO A 44 -9.36 3.73 27.14
CA PRO A 44 -8.47 4.87 27.27
C PRO A 44 -7.96 5.31 25.89
N GLN A 45 -8.11 6.60 25.56
CA GLN A 45 -7.50 7.21 24.38
C GLN A 45 -5.98 7.25 24.55
N SER A 46 -5.24 6.54 23.69
CA SER A 46 -3.78 6.66 23.58
C SER A 46 -3.41 7.69 22.52
N GLY A 47 -3.46 8.97 22.91
CA GLY A 47 -2.51 9.95 22.41
C GLY A 47 -1.11 9.61 22.91
N THR A 48 -0.09 10.16 22.26
CA THR A 48 1.31 10.20 22.68
C THR A 48 1.49 10.01 24.19
N GLN A 49 2.06 8.89 24.62
CA GLN A 49 2.83 8.86 25.86
C GLN A 49 4.10 9.68 25.59
N GLN A 50 3.95 11.01 25.62
CA GLN A 50 5.00 11.78 26.27
C GLN A 50 5.16 11.14 27.64
N ASN A 51 6.40 10.90 28.08
CA ASN A 51 6.69 10.67 29.49
C ASN A 51 6.28 11.94 30.24
N VAL A 52 4.98 12.15 30.42
CA VAL A 52 4.46 12.94 31.51
C VAL A 52 4.80 12.07 32.69
N ALA A 53 5.86 12.46 33.40
CA ALA A 53 6.17 11.93 34.71
C ALA A 53 4.85 11.69 35.44
N LEU A 54 4.65 10.51 36.04
CA LEU A 54 3.53 10.26 36.93
C LEU A 54 3.44 11.45 37.88
N ASP A 55 2.51 12.35 37.57
CA ASP A 55 2.36 13.61 38.27
C ASP A 55 1.88 13.15 39.64
N THR A 56 2.81 13.15 40.60
CA THR A 56 2.57 12.75 41.98
C THR A 56 1.25 13.36 42.39
N LYS A 57 0.23 12.54 42.71
CA LYS A 57 -1.13 12.99 43.07
C LYS A 57 -0.99 14.30 43.84
N LYS A 58 -1.34 15.43 43.21
CA LYS A 58 -1.22 16.75 43.85
C LYS A 58 -2.01 16.64 45.15
N LYS A 59 -1.31 16.71 46.29
CA LYS A 59 -1.96 16.62 47.59
C LYS A 59 -2.93 17.79 47.69
N TYR A 60 -4.07 17.54 48.35
CA TYR A 60 -5.26 18.39 48.28
C TYR A 60 -5.01 19.86 48.65
N SER A 61 -4.07 20.14 49.55
CA SER A 61 -3.73 21.50 49.97
C SER A 61 -2.58 22.09 49.12
N PRO A 62 -2.74 23.31 48.55
CA PRO A 62 -1.64 24.06 47.94
C PRO A 62 -0.65 24.60 48.99
N PHE A 63 -1.07 24.66 50.26
CA PHE A 63 -0.24 25.06 51.40
C PHE A 63 0.26 23.82 52.15
N GLN A 64 1.49 23.38 51.85
CA GLN A 64 2.08 22.17 52.45
C GLN A 64 3.24 22.48 53.40
N ASN A 65 3.93 23.60 53.19
CA ASN A 65 5.02 24.06 54.05
C ASN A 65 4.52 25.24 54.90
N THR A 66 4.06 24.95 56.11
CA THR A 66 3.70 25.98 57.10
C THR A 66 4.80 26.03 58.14
N ASN A 67 5.44 27.18 58.31
CA ASN A 67 6.55 27.34 59.26
C ASN A 67 6.06 27.79 60.64
N ASN A 68 4.82 28.28 60.73
CA ASN A 68 4.22 28.83 61.94
C ASN A 68 2.84 28.22 62.25
N MET A 69 2.44 28.15 63.53
CA MET A 69 1.17 27.57 63.98
C MET A 69 -0.05 28.34 63.45
N ALA A 70 0.07 29.66 63.31
CA ALA A 70 -0.97 30.50 62.71
C ALA A 70 -1.18 30.21 61.22
N GLU A 71 -0.10 30.01 60.46
CA GLU A 71 -0.17 29.63 59.04
C GLU A 71 -0.80 28.25 58.87
N PHE A 72 -0.49 27.31 59.77
CA PHE A 72 -1.12 25.99 59.77
C PHE A 72 -2.63 26.07 60.03
N ALA A 73 -3.05 26.89 60.99
CA ALA A 73 -4.48 27.08 61.29
C ALA A 73 -5.24 27.70 60.10
N VAL A 74 -4.67 28.73 59.45
CA VAL A 74 -5.27 29.36 58.26
C VAL A 74 -5.30 28.39 57.08
N ALA A 75 -4.22 27.64 56.83
CA ALA A 75 -4.17 26.64 55.77
C ALA A 75 -5.24 25.55 55.95
N ARG A 76 -5.49 25.10 57.18
CA ARG A 76 -6.55 24.12 57.47
C ARG A 76 -7.96 24.70 57.37
N LEU A 77 -8.14 25.98 57.72
CA LEU A 77 -9.40 26.68 57.52
C LEU A 77 -9.71 26.83 56.03
N ASP A 78 -8.71 27.20 55.22
CA ASP A 78 -8.84 27.29 53.76
C ASP A 78 -9.11 25.92 53.14
N ASP A 79 -8.45 24.86 53.60
CA ASP A 79 -8.74 23.48 53.17
C ASP A 79 -10.20 23.10 53.42
N LEU A 80 -10.75 23.48 54.59
CA LEU A 80 -12.14 23.23 54.97
C LEU A 80 -13.13 24.05 54.12
N LEU A 81 -12.86 25.34 53.91
CA LEU A 81 -13.69 26.21 53.06
C LEU A 81 -13.68 25.75 51.60
N ASN A 82 -12.52 25.36 51.08
CA ASN A 82 -12.38 24.83 49.73
C ASN A 82 -13.03 23.44 49.59
N TRP A 83 -12.99 22.62 50.63
CA TRP A 83 -13.76 21.38 50.69
C TRP A 83 -15.27 21.62 50.64
N GLY A 84 -15.77 22.60 51.41
CA GLY A 84 -17.18 23.01 51.35
C GLY A 84 -17.59 23.50 49.95
N ARG A 85 -16.78 24.38 49.34
CA ARG A 85 -17.03 24.92 47.98
C ARG A 85 -16.97 23.86 46.88
N LYS A 86 -16.10 22.86 47.03
CA LYS A 86 -15.98 21.75 46.07
C LYS A 86 -17.06 20.70 46.25
N GLY A 87 -17.49 20.45 47.49
CA GLY A 87 -18.48 19.43 47.83
C GLY A 87 -19.94 19.87 47.62
N SER A 88 -20.18 21.16 47.38
CA SER A 88 -21.51 21.69 47.06
C SER A 88 -21.37 22.78 46.00
N LEU A 89 -21.38 22.37 44.74
CA LEU A 89 -21.13 23.26 43.61
C LEU A 89 -22.40 23.35 42.79
N TRP A 90 -23.03 24.52 42.71
CA TRP A 90 -24.34 24.65 42.04
C TRP A 90 -24.20 25.36 40.68
N PRO A 91 -24.21 24.63 39.55
CA PRO A 91 -24.06 25.25 38.25
C PRO A 91 -25.38 25.81 37.71
N LEU A 92 -25.26 26.95 37.05
CA LEU A 92 -26.26 27.54 36.17
C LEU A 92 -26.04 26.98 34.76
N THR A 93 -27.07 26.37 34.19
CA THR A 93 -27.03 25.83 32.83
C THR A 93 -27.30 26.92 31.80
N PHE A 94 -26.37 27.10 30.86
CA PHE A 94 -26.55 28.00 29.73
C PHE A 94 -26.44 27.19 28.42
N GLY A 95 -27.49 26.41 28.13
CA GLY A 95 -27.57 25.54 26.97
C GLY A 95 -27.85 26.32 25.67
N LEU A 96 -26.85 26.45 24.81
CA LEU A 96 -26.92 27.23 23.56
C LEU A 96 -26.99 26.37 22.30
N ALA A 97 -26.42 25.15 22.33
CA ALA A 97 -26.35 24.27 21.17
C ALA A 97 -26.31 22.79 21.59
N CYS A 98 -25.75 21.93 20.75
CA CYS A 98 -25.69 20.47 20.94
C CYS A 98 -25.00 20.02 22.23
N CYS A 99 -24.02 20.76 22.76
CA CYS A 99 -23.37 20.46 24.05
C CYS A 99 -24.35 20.47 25.23
N ALA A 100 -25.50 21.13 25.11
CA ALA A 100 -26.54 21.06 26.14
C ALA A 100 -27.10 19.64 26.31
N VAL A 101 -27.13 18.82 25.24
CA VAL A 101 -27.56 17.41 25.30
C VAL A 101 -26.52 16.56 26.03
N GLU A 102 -25.24 16.83 25.79
CA GLU A 102 -24.15 16.15 26.52
C GLU A 102 -24.16 16.53 28.01
N MET A 103 -24.43 17.80 28.32
CA MET A 103 -24.63 18.26 29.70
C MET A 103 -25.84 17.58 30.36
N MET A 104 -26.95 17.35 29.64
CA MET A 104 -28.07 16.56 30.15
C MET A 104 -27.69 15.09 30.37
N HIS A 105 -26.81 14.52 29.53
CA HIS A 105 -26.30 13.17 29.73
C HIS A 105 -25.38 13.06 30.95
N ILE A 106 -24.61 14.10 31.28
CA ILE A 106 -23.83 14.18 32.53
C ILE A 106 -24.75 14.15 33.76
N ALA A 107 -25.93 14.76 33.66
CA ALA A 107 -26.97 14.71 34.69
C ALA A 107 -27.76 13.40 34.72
N ALA A 108 -27.66 12.58 33.67
CA ALA A 108 -28.40 11.33 33.56
C ALA A 108 -27.79 10.23 34.45
N PRO A 109 -28.54 9.14 34.74
CA PRO A 109 -28.16 8.13 35.73
C PRO A 109 -26.82 7.42 35.50
N ARG A 110 -26.28 7.48 34.27
CA ARG A 110 -24.99 6.86 33.94
C ARG A 110 -23.81 7.59 34.57
N TYR A 111 -23.85 8.93 34.62
CA TYR A 111 -22.76 9.76 35.12
C TYR A 111 -23.10 10.46 36.44
N ASP A 112 -24.40 10.68 36.70
CA ASP A 112 -24.98 11.16 37.95
C ASP A 112 -24.14 12.20 38.69
N MET A 113 -24.20 13.44 38.18
CA MET A 113 -23.49 14.57 38.78
C MET A 113 -23.95 14.92 40.21
N ASP A 114 -25.19 14.55 40.59
CA ASP A 114 -25.73 14.84 41.92
C ASP A 114 -24.93 14.10 43.01
N ARG A 115 -24.38 12.93 42.68
CA ARG A 115 -23.45 12.17 43.54
C ARG A 115 -22.22 12.99 43.99
N TYR A 116 -21.81 13.98 43.19
CA TYR A 116 -20.67 14.84 43.51
C TYR A 116 -21.08 16.16 44.19
N GLY A 117 -22.34 16.28 44.63
CA GLY A 117 -22.89 17.48 45.24
C GLY A 117 -23.16 18.60 44.24
N VAL A 118 -23.32 18.24 42.95
CA VAL A 118 -23.51 19.19 41.86
C VAL A 118 -24.98 19.26 41.46
N VAL A 119 -25.65 20.36 41.79
CA VAL A 119 -27.11 20.53 41.59
C VAL A 119 -27.39 21.72 40.68
N PHE A 120 -28.07 21.48 39.56
CA PHE A 120 -28.43 22.56 38.66
C PHE A 120 -29.41 23.55 39.29
N ARG A 121 -29.09 24.84 39.18
CA ARG A 121 -29.96 25.95 39.59
C ARG A 121 -30.40 26.74 38.37
N ALA A 122 -31.69 27.07 38.31
CA ALA A 122 -32.24 27.91 37.24
C ALA A 122 -32.00 29.40 37.48
N SER A 123 -31.79 29.81 38.74
CA SER A 123 -31.57 31.21 39.13
C SER A 123 -30.08 31.51 39.24
N PRO A 124 -29.55 32.55 38.55
CA PRO A 124 -28.15 32.93 38.65
C PRO A 124 -27.76 33.44 40.05
N ARG A 125 -28.72 33.90 40.84
CA ARG A 125 -28.47 34.47 42.18
C ARG A 125 -28.07 33.44 43.24
N GLN A 126 -28.25 32.16 42.93
CA GLN A 126 -27.95 31.03 43.83
C GLN A 126 -26.91 30.09 43.22
N ALA A 127 -26.32 30.44 42.07
CA ALA A 127 -25.39 29.58 41.37
C ALA A 127 -23.94 30.02 41.62
N ASP A 128 -23.07 29.03 41.84
CA ASP A 128 -21.63 29.24 42.06
C ASP A 128 -20.82 29.14 40.76
N VAL A 129 -21.36 28.41 39.77
CA VAL A 129 -20.71 28.15 38.49
C VAL A 129 -21.68 28.41 37.35
N ILE A 130 -21.20 28.89 36.21
CA ILE A 130 -21.99 28.95 34.97
C ILE A 130 -21.35 28.03 33.92
N ILE A 131 -22.16 27.16 33.33
CA ILE A 131 -21.75 26.23 32.27
C ILE A 131 -22.32 26.72 30.95
N VAL A 132 -21.44 27.22 30.07
CA VAL A 132 -21.82 27.71 28.73
C VAL A 132 -21.73 26.55 27.73
N ALA A 133 -22.84 25.83 27.57
CA ALA A 133 -22.93 24.62 26.78
C ALA A 133 -23.41 24.92 25.34
N GLY A 134 -22.51 25.42 24.50
CA GLY A 134 -22.74 25.60 23.05
C GLY A 134 -22.16 26.89 22.48
N THR A 135 -22.48 27.17 21.20
CA THR A 135 -21.92 28.32 20.48
C THR A 135 -22.50 29.65 20.97
N LEU A 136 -21.65 30.55 21.45
CA LEU A 136 -22.04 31.91 21.82
C LEU A 136 -22.10 32.82 20.59
N THR A 137 -23.29 33.31 20.25
CA THR A 137 -23.47 34.28 19.16
C THR A 137 -23.29 35.72 19.64
N ASN A 138 -22.90 36.64 18.74
CA ASN A 138 -22.75 38.06 19.07
C ASN A 138 -24.02 38.68 19.69
N LYS A 139 -25.20 38.18 19.31
CA LYS A 139 -26.49 38.60 19.87
C LYS A 139 -26.71 38.10 21.30
N MET A 140 -26.15 36.95 21.66
CA MET A 140 -26.32 36.32 22.98
C MET A 140 -25.25 36.76 24.00
N ALA A 141 -24.11 37.28 23.54
CA ALA A 141 -23.03 37.78 24.38
C ALA A 141 -23.46 38.80 25.48
N PRO A 142 -24.28 39.84 25.20
CA PRO A 142 -24.71 40.78 26.26
C PRO A 142 -25.64 40.13 27.29
N ALA A 143 -26.44 39.15 26.88
CA ALA A 143 -27.31 38.41 27.80
C ALA A 143 -26.50 37.50 28.73
N LEU A 144 -25.50 36.79 28.20
CA LEU A 144 -24.57 35.98 29.00
C LEU A 144 -23.86 36.86 30.04
N ARG A 145 -23.36 38.03 29.63
CA ARG A 145 -22.66 38.95 30.55
C ARG A 145 -23.57 39.42 31.68
N LYS A 146 -24.81 39.82 31.35
CA LYS A 146 -25.80 40.24 32.35
C LYS A 146 -26.14 39.14 33.36
N VAL A 147 -26.22 37.89 32.90
CA VAL A 147 -26.48 36.73 33.78
C VAL A 147 -25.27 36.45 34.68
N TYR A 148 -24.06 36.53 34.14
CA TYR A 148 -22.82 36.35 34.90
C TYR A 148 -22.64 37.43 35.98
N ASP A 149 -22.95 38.69 35.67
CA ASP A 149 -22.85 39.80 36.63
C ASP A 149 -23.88 39.70 37.77
N GLN A 150 -24.93 38.87 37.63
CA GLN A 150 -25.93 38.62 38.67
C GLN A 150 -25.55 37.48 39.64
N MET A 151 -24.43 36.79 39.40
CA MET A 151 -23.97 35.70 40.27
C MET A 151 -23.18 36.21 41.48
N PRO A 152 -23.40 35.65 42.69
CA PRO A 152 -22.64 35.99 43.88
C PRO A 152 -21.17 35.55 43.77
N GLU A 153 -20.27 36.19 44.53
CA GLU A 153 -18.87 35.74 44.64
C GLU A 153 -18.74 34.68 45.76
N PRO A 154 -17.95 33.60 45.58
CA PRO A 154 -17.04 33.30 44.47
C PRO A 154 -17.73 32.61 43.27
N ARG A 155 -17.56 33.17 42.06
CA ARG A 155 -18.15 32.65 40.81
C ARG A 155 -17.09 32.03 39.89
N TRP A 156 -17.38 30.87 39.31
CA TRP A 156 -16.49 30.17 38.36
C TRP A 156 -17.13 30.02 36.98
N LEU A 157 -16.32 30.09 35.93
CA LEU A 157 -16.75 29.85 34.55
C LEU A 157 -16.14 28.53 34.08
N SER A 158 -16.97 27.52 33.80
CA SER A 158 -16.53 26.31 33.10
C SER A 158 -16.94 26.42 31.64
N ALA A 159 -15.95 26.45 30.74
CA ALA A 159 -16.18 26.33 29.31
C ALA A 159 -16.11 24.84 28.93
N ASP A 160 -17.23 24.14 29.13
CA ASP A 160 -17.36 22.74 28.73
C ASP A 160 -17.56 22.69 27.21
N GLY A 161 -16.43 22.64 26.52
CA GLY A 161 -16.36 22.77 25.08
C GLY A 161 -15.05 23.43 24.72
N GLU A 162 -13.97 22.66 24.70
CA GLU A 162 -12.66 23.13 24.30
C GLU A 162 -12.68 23.53 22.81
N PHE A 163 -13.02 24.78 22.54
CA PHE A 163 -12.42 25.57 21.47
C PHE A 163 -12.01 26.94 22.05
N LEU A 164 -11.19 26.90 23.10
CA LEU A 164 -10.10 27.86 23.16
C LEU A 164 -9.20 27.51 21.97
N LEU A 165 -9.46 28.16 20.83
CA LEU A 165 -8.65 28.06 19.63
C LEU A 165 -7.22 28.49 20.01
N THR A 166 -6.39 27.53 20.43
CA THR A 166 -4.96 27.70 20.21
C THR A 166 -4.80 27.70 18.70
N PRO A 167 -4.41 28.84 18.07
CA PRO A 167 -4.18 28.83 16.64
C PRO A 167 -3.11 27.76 16.39
N ARG A 168 -3.42 26.78 15.53
CA ARG A 168 -2.45 25.77 15.10
C ARG A 168 -1.21 26.54 14.63
N ARG A 169 -0.10 26.45 15.38
CA ARG A 169 1.16 27.07 14.98
C ARG A 169 1.65 26.37 13.72
N ILE A 170 1.38 26.98 12.56
CA ILE A 170 1.88 26.49 11.28
C ILE A 170 3.39 26.69 11.29
N PRO A 171 4.19 25.64 11.05
CA PRO A 171 5.64 25.78 10.97
C PRO A 171 6.01 26.74 9.83
N PRO A 172 7.15 27.45 9.92
CA PRO A 172 7.56 28.39 8.89
C PRO A 172 7.60 27.70 7.52
N GLN A 173 6.81 28.23 6.58
CA GLN A 173 6.63 27.69 5.22
C GLN A 173 7.71 28.17 4.24
N ASN A 174 8.75 28.85 4.75
CA ASN A 174 9.84 29.38 3.95
C ASN A 174 10.56 28.24 3.22
N VAL A 175 10.68 28.38 1.89
CA VAL A 175 11.37 27.45 0.99
C VAL A 175 12.79 27.17 1.48
N VAL A 176 13.52 28.21 1.88
CA VAL A 176 14.93 28.12 2.30
C VAL A 176 15.06 27.22 3.54
N ILE A 177 14.19 27.42 4.54
CA ILE A 177 14.20 26.61 5.76
C ILE A 177 13.87 25.14 5.45
N ARG A 178 12.91 24.89 4.54
CA ARG A 178 12.54 23.53 4.13
C ARG A 178 13.64 22.86 3.30
N LEU A 179 14.35 23.61 2.46
CA LEU A 179 15.50 23.14 1.70
C LEU A 179 16.66 22.76 2.63
N ILE A 180 17.03 23.66 3.55
CA ILE A 180 18.07 23.39 4.56
C ILE A 180 17.71 22.13 5.36
N ARG A 181 16.46 21.98 5.79
CA ARG A 181 16.01 20.78 6.51
C ARG A 181 16.16 19.51 5.69
N ARG A 182 15.84 19.55 4.38
CA ARG A 182 16.06 18.41 3.47
C ARG A 182 17.54 18.04 3.37
N GLU A 183 18.43 19.03 3.26
CA GLU A 183 19.88 18.80 3.11
C GLU A 183 20.56 18.37 4.42
N THR A 184 20.08 18.85 5.56
CA THR A 184 20.67 18.60 6.88
C THR A 184 20.07 17.39 7.62
N SER A 185 18.81 17.02 7.35
CA SER A 185 18.12 15.91 8.03
C SER A 185 18.36 14.57 7.32
N VAL A 186 19.60 14.07 7.34
CA VAL A 186 19.98 12.79 6.67
C VAL A 186 19.72 11.56 7.57
N LYS A 187 19.12 11.74 8.76
CA LYS A 187 18.87 10.61 9.68
C LYS A 187 17.74 9.69 9.14
N PRO A 188 17.94 8.36 9.13
CA PRO A 188 16.89 7.41 8.77
C PRO A 188 15.68 7.59 9.70
N GLY A 189 14.49 7.77 9.12
CA GLY A 189 13.23 8.04 9.84
C GLY A 189 12.66 9.46 9.66
N ASN A 190 13.48 10.45 9.24
CA ASN A 190 13.02 11.83 9.02
C ASN A 190 12.55 12.12 7.59
N TYR A 191 12.16 11.10 6.82
CA TYR A 191 11.76 11.23 5.41
C TYR A 191 10.63 12.23 5.20
N HIS A 192 9.66 12.29 6.12
CA HIS A 192 8.59 13.30 6.08
C HIS A 192 9.14 14.73 6.13
N VAL A 193 10.10 14.99 7.02
CA VAL A 193 10.72 16.32 7.16
C VAL A 193 11.46 16.67 5.87
N CYS A 194 12.20 15.73 5.30
CA CYS A 194 12.91 15.92 4.04
C CYS A 194 11.97 16.15 2.86
N ARG A 195 10.81 15.48 2.84
CA ARG A 195 9.83 15.62 1.76
C ARG A 195 8.90 16.82 1.93
N SER A 196 8.83 17.44 3.10
CA SER A 196 8.01 18.65 3.32
C SER A 196 8.32 19.78 2.33
N PHE A 197 9.56 19.85 1.81
CA PHE A 197 9.94 20.74 0.72
C PHE A 197 9.05 20.63 -0.54
N TYR A 198 8.59 19.42 -0.85
CA TYR A 198 7.74 19.16 -2.02
C TYR A 198 6.33 19.73 -1.91
N GLN A 199 5.88 20.11 -0.71
CA GLN A 199 4.65 20.89 -0.57
C GLN A 199 4.80 22.30 -1.16
N THR A 200 6.03 22.84 -1.23
CA THR A 200 6.26 24.19 -1.74
C THR A 200 6.59 24.19 -3.23
N VAL A 201 7.35 23.20 -3.70
CA VAL A 201 7.75 23.05 -5.11
C VAL A 201 6.86 22.01 -5.79
N VAL A 202 5.87 22.47 -6.57
CA VAL A 202 4.82 21.63 -7.17
C VAL A 202 4.67 21.85 -8.67
N PRO A 203 4.18 20.86 -9.44
CA PRO A 203 3.75 21.06 -10.81
C PRO A 203 2.40 21.81 -10.83
N ASN A 204 2.44 23.12 -11.11
CA ASN A 204 1.27 24.00 -11.11
C ASN A 204 0.71 24.29 -12.51
N PHE A 205 1.39 23.84 -13.57
CA PHE A 205 1.03 24.16 -14.96
C PHE A 205 0.92 22.91 -15.82
N THR A 206 -0.13 22.83 -16.64
CA THR A 206 -0.35 21.69 -17.55
C THR A 206 -0.27 22.08 -19.02
N ILE A 207 0.60 21.39 -19.76
CA ILE A 207 0.69 21.45 -21.21
C ILE A 207 -0.10 20.27 -21.77
N VAL A 208 -1.23 20.56 -22.40
CA VAL A 208 -2.12 19.55 -22.98
C VAL A 208 -1.66 19.19 -24.39
N ASN A 209 -1.75 17.90 -24.74
CA ASN A 209 -1.48 17.38 -26.08
C ASN A 209 -0.07 17.71 -26.61
N VAL A 210 0.95 17.29 -25.87
CA VAL A 210 2.36 17.41 -26.25
C VAL A 210 2.67 16.45 -27.39
N GLU A 211 3.32 16.95 -28.44
CA GLU A 211 3.78 16.11 -29.54
C GLU A 211 4.98 15.27 -29.06
N LYS A 212 4.93 13.98 -29.34
CA LYS A 212 5.98 13.03 -28.97
C LYS A 212 6.39 12.18 -30.18
N PRO A 213 7.60 11.62 -30.17
CA PRO A 213 7.98 10.62 -31.15
C PRO A 213 7.06 9.38 -31.08
N PRO A 214 7.07 8.53 -32.14
CA PRO A 214 6.29 7.30 -32.19
C PRO A 214 6.86 6.24 -31.22
N CYS A 215 6.61 6.45 -29.92
CA CYS A 215 7.03 5.55 -28.84
C CYS A 215 5.95 5.46 -27.75
N TYR A 216 6.00 4.39 -26.96
CA TYR A 216 5.19 4.17 -25.77
C TYR A 216 5.98 4.57 -24.53
N LEU A 217 5.59 5.68 -23.91
CA LEU A 217 6.23 6.20 -22.71
C LEU A 217 5.93 5.27 -21.52
N ARG A 218 6.97 4.87 -20.77
CA ARG A 218 6.81 3.87 -19.69
C ARG A 218 7.05 4.41 -18.29
N LYS A 219 8.32 4.64 -17.92
CA LYS A 219 8.70 4.89 -16.51
C LYS A 219 10.06 5.58 -16.38
N PHE A 220 10.23 6.35 -15.31
CA PHE A 220 11.53 6.87 -14.88
C PHE A 220 12.35 5.80 -14.16
N THR A 221 13.66 5.84 -14.35
CA THR A 221 14.60 5.16 -13.45
C THR A 221 14.39 5.60 -12.00
N PRO A 222 14.66 4.75 -10.99
CA PRO A 222 14.56 5.12 -9.57
C PRO A 222 15.30 6.41 -9.20
N ASN A 223 16.42 6.69 -9.89
CA ASN A 223 17.22 7.90 -9.73
C ASN A 223 16.68 9.14 -10.48
N GLY A 224 15.64 9.00 -11.31
CA GLY A 224 15.04 10.07 -12.11
C GLY A 224 15.83 10.52 -13.35
N LYS A 225 17.13 10.20 -13.45
CA LYS A 225 18.01 10.70 -14.51
C LYS A 225 17.65 10.25 -15.93
N TYR A 226 17.13 9.03 -16.05
CA TYR A 226 16.75 8.45 -17.34
C TYR A 226 15.27 8.08 -17.35
N PHE A 227 14.69 8.19 -18.54
CA PHE A 227 13.30 7.85 -18.84
C PHE A 227 13.25 6.79 -19.93
N ILE A 228 12.48 5.74 -19.69
CA ILE A 228 12.34 4.60 -20.60
C ILE A 228 11.05 4.73 -21.40
N ALA A 229 11.17 4.50 -22.70
CA ALA A 229 10.05 4.27 -23.61
C ALA A 229 10.31 3.03 -24.47
N PHE A 230 9.24 2.49 -25.05
CA PHE A 230 9.32 1.43 -26.06
C PHE A 230 9.04 2.02 -27.42
N SER A 231 9.72 1.55 -28.46
CA SER A 231 9.42 2.00 -29.83
C SER A 231 7.99 1.62 -30.25
N SER A 232 7.43 2.32 -31.24
CA SER A 232 6.04 2.06 -31.71
C SER A 232 5.83 0.65 -32.26
N ASP A 233 6.89 0.06 -32.82
CA ASP A 233 6.92 -1.32 -33.31
C ASP A 233 7.16 -2.35 -32.20
N GLN A 234 7.43 -1.92 -30.96
CA GLN A 234 7.70 -2.77 -29.79
C GLN A 234 8.90 -3.70 -29.95
N THR A 235 9.90 -3.30 -30.72
CA THR A 235 11.13 -4.10 -30.93
C THR A 235 12.33 -3.58 -30.14
N SER A 236 12.31 -2.29 -29.82
CA SER A 236 13.44 -1.59 -29.22
C SER A 236 13.04 -0.81 -27.98
N VAL A 237 14.01 -0.65 -27.09
CA VAL A 237 13.91 0.16 -25.88
C VAL A 237 14.61 1.49 -26.15
N GLU A 238 13.87 2.59 -26.01
CA GLU A 238 14.38 3.94 -26.15
C GLU A 238 14.70 4.52 -24.78
N VAL A 239 15.94 4.96 -24.59
CA VAL A 239 16.43 5.56 -23.36
C VAL A 239 16.62 7.05 -23.58
N TYR A 240 15.82 7.85 -22.87
CA TYR A 240 15.90 9.30 -22.87
C TYR A 240 16.62 9.80 -21.62
N LYS A 241 17.55 10.74 -21.78
CA LYS A 241 18.12 11.52 -20.68
C LYS A 241 17.14 12.63 -20.31
N TYR A 242 16.79 12.71 -19.04
CA TYR A 242 15.91 13.75 -18.50
C TYR A 242 16.73 15.01 -18.18
N LEU A 243 16.35 16.15 -18.76
CA LEU A 243 17.03 17.45 -18.56
C LEU A 243 16.35 18.37 -17.54
N GLY A 244 15.16 17.99 -17.06
CA GLY A 244 14.43 18.71 -16.03
C GLY A 244 13.52 19.83 -16.57
N PRO A 245 12.63 20.38 -15.71
CA PRO A 245 11.70 21.45 -16.09
C PRO A 245 12.38 22.76 -16.47
N SER A 246 13.55 23.05 -15.89
CA SER A 246 14.33 24.26 -16.20
C SER A 246 14.77 24.33 -17.66
N ALA A 247 14.94 23.19 -18.34
CA ALA A 247 15.35 23.16 -19.75
C ALA A 247 14.29 23.77 -20.69
N ALA A 248 13.01 23.82 -20.26
CA ALA A 248 11.91 24.38 -21.02
C ALA A 248 11.45 25.76 -20.50
N GLU A 249 12.16 26.36 -19.54
CA GLU A 249 11.84 27.69 -19.00
C GLU A 249 11.77 28.74 -20.10
N ALA A 250 12.74 28.72 -21.04
CA ALA A 250 12.78 29.61 -22.19
C ALA A 250 11.54 29.51 -23.11
N LEU A 251 10.83 28.37 -23.11
CA LEU A 251 9.60 28.21 -23.88
C LEU A 251 8.36 28.73 -23.14
N LEU A 252 8.45 28.91 -21.83
CA LEU A 252 7.33 29.29 -20.97
C LEU A 252 7.33 30.78 -20.58
N VAL A 253 8.37 31.54 -20.95
CA VAL A 253 8.52 32.97 -20.61
C VAL A 253 7.30 33.81 -21.05
N ASP A 254 6.76 33.53 -22.24
CA ASP A 254 5.65 34.29 -22.82
C ASP A 254 4.28 33.89 -22.24
N VAL A 255 4.23 32.83 -21.42
CA VAL A 255 2.98 32.34 -20.83
C VAL A 255 2.73 33.06 -19.51
N PRO A 256 1.61 33.80 -19.35
CA PRO A 256 1.31 34.48 -18.11
C PRO A 256 1.14 33.46 -16.97
N GLY A 257 1.85 33.66 -15.85
CA GLY A 257 1.84 32.76 -14.69
C GLY A 257 0.48 32.55 -14.01
N THR A 258 -0.55 33.32 -14.39
CA THR A 258 -1.94 33.13 -13.96
C THR A 258 -2.67 32.01 -14.71
N ARG A 259 -2.17 31.57 -15.87
CA ARG A 259 -2.75 30.45 -16.62
C ARG A 259 -2.34 29.12 -16.01
N GLU A 260 -3.31 28.28 -15.69
CA GLU A 260 -3.07 26.95 -15.10
C GLU A 260 -2.85 25.85 -16.16
N PHE A 261 -3.30 26.07 -17.39
CA PHE A 261 -3.10 25.13 -18.50
C PHE A 261 -3.08 25.83 -19.87
N ILE A 262 -2.47 25.18 -20.86
CA ILE A 262 -2.57 25.54 -22.28
C ILE A 262 -3.38 24.48 -23.03
N GLY A 263 -4.56 24.89 -23.50
CA GLY A 263 -5.47 24.10 -24.33
C GLY A 263 -5.15 24.17 -25.83
N ASN A 264 -6.02 23.60 -26.66
CA ASN A 264 -5.78 23.43 -28.12
C ASN A 264 -5.91 24.70 -28.96
N ASP A 265 -6.42 25.80 -28.39
CA ASP A 265 -7.01 26.87 -29.19
C ASP A 265 -6.05 28.04 -29.51
N ALA A 266 -4.78 28.00 -29.09
CA ALA A 266 -3.83 29.10 -29.29
C ALA A 266 -2.67 28.74 -30.23
N ASN A 267 -2.34 29.61 -31.19
CA ASN A 267 -1.17 29.46 -32.08
C ASN A 267 0.17 29.37 -31.30
N GLU A 268 0.26 30.07 -30.16
CA GLU A 268 1.40 29.96 -29.22
C GLU A 268 1.57 28.53 -28.65
N ALA A 269 0.46 27.79 -28.49
CA ALA A 269 0.47 26.43 -27.97
C ALA A 269 1.13 25.44 -28.93
N VAL A 270 1.04 25.67 -30.25
CA VAL A 270 1.55 24.75 -31.28
C VAL A 270 3.08 24.70 -31.27
N ASN A 271 3.74 25.86 -31.21
CA ASN A 271 5.20 25.95 -31.11
C ASN A 271 5.73 25.36 -29.80
N LEU A 272 4.97 25.52 -28.71
CA LEU A 272 5.31 24.96 -27.42
C LEU A 272 5.19 23.43 -27.42
N ARG A 273 4.06 22.88 -27.89
CA ARG A 273 3.78 21.43 -27.89
C ARG A 273 4.76 20.62 -28.73
N SER A 274 5.18 21.17 -29.88
CA SER A 274 6.15 20.52 -30.78
C SER A 274 7.57 20.49 -30.19
N LYS A 275 7.98 21.54 -29.47
CA LYS A 275 9.36 21.67 -28.95
C LYS A 275 9.56 21.12 -27.55
N VAL A 276 8.53 21.15 -26.70
CA VAL A 276 8.64 20.79 -25.27
C VAL A 276 9.22 19.39 -25.06
N PHE A 277 8.77 18.38 -25.80
CA PHE A 277 9.28 17.01 -25.63
C PHE A 277 10.80 16.95 -25.83
N SER A 278 11.30 17.52 -26.93
CA SER A 278 12.73 17.52 -27.27
C SER A 278 13.61 18.27 -26.26
N LYS A 279 13.04 19.22 -25.51
CA LYS A 279 13.75 19.97 -24.45
C LYS A 279 13.82 19.20 -23.14
N PHE A 280 12.76 18.49 -22.78
CA PHE A 280 12.73 17.68 -21.56
C PHE A 280 13.52 16.37 -21.71
N PHE A 281 13.43 15.76 -22.89
CA PHE A 281 13.93 14.43 -23.16
C PHE A 281 14.90 14.45 -24.34
N GLN A 282 16.16 14.17 -24.05
CA GLN A 282 17.17 13.95 -25.07
C GLN A 282 17.34 12.45 -25.29
N LEU A 283 17.04 11.97 -26.50
CA LEU A 283 17.26 10.56 -26.85
C LEU A 283 18.76 10.25 -26.72
N LYS A 284 19.09 9.27 -25.88
CA LYS A 284 20.48 8.85 -25.64
C LYS A 284 20.80 7.57 -26.41
N TYR A 285 19.92 6.57 -26.33
CA TYR A 285 20.09 5.29 -27.00
C TYR A 285 18.75 4.76 -27.50
N THR A 286 18.80 4.06 -28.64
CA THR A 286 17.72 3.18 -29.12
C THR A 286 18.32 1.78 -29.20
N ILE A 287 17.87 0.89 -28.32
CA ILE A 287 18.48 -0.43 -28.11
C ILE A 287 17.53 -1.45 -28.73
N PRO A 288 17.88 -2.09 -29.86
CA PRO A 288 17.09 -3.20 -30.39
C PRO A 288 17.18 -4.38 -29.42
N VAL A 289 16.03 -4.89 -28.99
CA VAL A 289 15.96 -5.97 -27.99
C VAL A 289 15.42 -7.25 -28.62
N THR A 290 14.31 -7.18 -29.34
CA THR A 290 13.66 -8.38 -29.89
C THR A 290 14.00 -8.59 -31.37
N PRO A 291 14.13 -9.85 -31.80
CA PRO A 291 14.18 -10.21 -33.21
C PRO A 291 12.80 -10.07 -33.87
N VAL A 292 12.77 -10.13 -35.21
CA VAL A 292 11.55 -10.01 -36.02
C VAL A 292 10.51 -11.07 -35.61
N GLY A 293 9.31 -10.64 -35.21
CA GLY A 293 8.19 -11.52 -34.83
C GLY A 293 7.85 -11.52 -33.34
N GLU A 294 8.77 -11.06 -32.50
CA GLU A 294 8.58 -10.97 -31.05
C GLU A 294 8.31 -9.52 -30.61
N GLN A 295 7.30 -9.31 -29.77
CA GLN A 295 6.89 -7.98 -29.31
C GLN A 295 7.18 -7.78 -27.82
N LEU A 296 7.81 -6.65 -27.49
CA LEU A 296 8.02 -6.21 -26.12
C LEU A 296 6.70 -5.86 -25.44
N ASN A 297 6.52 -6.32 -24.21
CA ASN A 297 5.37 -5.94 -23.40
C ASN A 297 5.60 -4.54 -22.81
N ARG A 298 4.78 -3.58 -23.26
CA ARG A 298 4.84 -2.17 -22.88
C ARG A 298 4.68 -1.90 -21.39
N GLU A 299 4.12 -2.84 -20.62
CA GLU A 299 3.87 -2.69 -19.19
C GLU A 299 4.90 -3.43 -18.34
N CYS A 300 5.78 -4.23 -18.95
CA CYS A 300 6.77 -5.02 -18.25
C CYS A 300 8.09 -4.25 -18.13
N SER A 301 8.43 -3.83 -16.93
CA SER A 301 9.69 -3.13 -16.64
C SER A 301 10.03 -3.27 -15.17
N LEU A 302 11.19 -3.85 -14.87
CA LEU A 302 11.73 -4.00 -13.52
C LEU A 302 13.16 -3.44 -13.47
N PHE A 303 13.43 -2.53 -12.56
CA PHE A 303 14.74 -1.93 -12.34
C PHE A 303 15.51 -2.68 -11.27
N ILE A 304 16.81 -2.88 -11.51
CA ILE A 304 17.71 -3.54 -10.56
C ILE A 304 18.49 -2.48 -9.79
N GLY A 305 18.47 -2.56 -8.45
CA GLY A 305 19.20 -1.65 -7.55
C GLY A 305 18.97 -0.17 -7.85
N ASP A 306 20.04 0.56 -8.14
CA ASP A 306 20.02 2.00 -8.47
C ASP A 306 19.45 2.33 -9.86
N GLY A 307 18.92 1.33 -10.58
CA GLY A 307 18.35 1.51 -11.92
C GLY A 307 19.39 1.62 -13.03
N ARG A 308 20.53 0.93 -12.89
CA ARG A 308 21.51 0.77 -13.97
C ARG A 308 20.99 -0.18 -15.06
N PHE A 309 20.39 -1.29 -14.63
CA PHE A 309 19.83 -2.31 -15.49
C PHE A 309 18.30 -2.30 -15.41
N VAL A 310 17.66 -2.58 -16.54
CA VAL A 310 16.21 -2.83 -16.63
C VAL A 310 15.96 -4.20 -17.23
N ILE A 311 15.02 -4.92 -16.64
CA ILE A 311 14.49 -6.17 -17.16
C ILE A 311 13.21 -5.83 -17.92
N VAL A 312 13.15 -6.25 -19.18
CA VAL A 312 11.98 -6.11 -20.04
C VAL A 312 11.57 -7.49 -20.52
N GLY A 313 10.26 -7.74 -20.51
CA GLY A 313 9.69 -8.96 -21.06
C GLY A 313 9.12 -8.75 -22.45
N SER A 314 9.31 -9.73 -23.32
CA SER A 314 8.67 -9.85 -24.61
C SER A 314 7.91 -11.17 -24.70
N ALA A 315 6.95 -11.20 -25.61
CA ALA A 315 6.18 -12.39 -25.91
C ALA A 315 6.03 -12.53 -27.42
N SER A 316 6.20 -13.75 -27.91
CA SER A 316 5.83 -14.18 -29.25
C SER A 316 4.67 -15.15 -29.14
N TYR A 317 3.61 -14.92 -29.91
CA TYR A 317 2.50 -15.86 -29.99
C TYR A 317 2.96 -17.14 -30.68
N VAL A 318 2.72 -18.29 -30.06
CA VAL A 318 3.00 -19.58 -30.69
C VAL A 318 1.84 -19.91 -31.64
N PRO A 319 2.09 -20.06 -32.95
CA PRO A 319 1.03 -20.42 -33.90
C PRO A 319 0.30 -21.70 -33.50
N GLU A 320 -1.00 -21.77 -33.74
CA GLU A 320 -1.78 -23.00 -33.51
C GLU A 320 -1.41 -24.11 -34.51
N GLU A 321 -0.82 -23.77 -35.67
CA GLU A 321 -0.33 -24.72 -36.67
C GLU A 321 1.10 -24.37 -37.14
N PRO A 322 2.05 -25.32 -37.04
CA PRO A 322 1.94 -26.64 -36.41
C PRO A 322 1.79 -26.52 -34.88
N GLN A 323 0.92 -27.34 -34.28
CA GLN A 323 0.78 -27.36 -32.83
C GLN A 323 2.12 -27.67 -32.17
N PRO A 324 2.50 -26.95 -31.09
CA PRO A 324 3.72 -27.25 -30.36
C PRO A 324 3.70 -28.69 -29.85
N ASN A 325 4.87 -29.29 -29.70
CA ASN A 325 4.99 -30.68 -29.30
C ASN A 325 4.24 -30.91 -27.98
N PHE A 326 3.45 -31.97 -27.90
CA PHE A 326 2.65 -32.28 -26.71
C PHE A 326 3.48 -32.26 -25.40
N PHE A 327 4.74 -32.73 -25.44
CA PHE A 327 5.63 -32.77 -24.27
C PHE A 327 6.24 -31.42 -23.89
N GLU A 328 6.21 -30.44 -24.79
CA GLU A 328 6.60 -29.06 -24.50
C GLU A 328 5.48 -28.33 -23.76
N ILE A 329 4.22 -28.61 -24.12
CA ILE A 329 3.02 -28.07 -23.46
C ILE A 329 2.83 -28.68 -22.06
N PHE A 330 2.94 -30.02 -21.97
CA PHE A 330 2.70 -30.78 -20.73
C PHE A 330 4.02 -31.33 -20.18
N ARG A 331 4.79 -30.47 -19.52
CA ARG A 331 6.07 -30.84 -18.89
C ARG A 331 5.90 -31.59 -17.57
N ASN A 332 4.74 -31.49 -16.92
CA ASN A 332 4.40 -32.23 -15.71
C ASN A 332 2.90 -32.51 -15.63
N ASN A 333 2.50 -33.32 -14.66
CA ASN A 333 1.10 -33.73 -14.45
C ASN A 333 0.20 -32.63 -13.87
N GLU A 334 0.77 -31.49 -13.46
CA GLU A 334 0.02 -30.33 -12.98
C GLU A 334 -0.11 -29.24 -14.04
N SER A 335 0.52 -29.41 -15.20
CA SER A 335 0.50 -28.45 -16.29
C SER A 335 -0.94 -28.14 -16.68
N VAL A 336 -1.21 -26.86 -16.92
CA VAL A 336 -2.55 -26.35 -17.17
C VAL A 336 -2.97 -26.66 -18.61
N SER A 337 -4.26 -26.86 -18.86
CA SER A 337 -4.72 -27.07 -20.23
C SER A 337 -4.73 -25.74 -20.99
N PRO A 338 -4.07 -25.64 -22.17
CA PRO A 338 -4.10 -24.42 -22.96
C PRO A 338 -5.53 -24.10 -23.40
N HIS A 339 -5.84 -22.82 -23.53
CA HIS A 339 -7.20 -22.34 -23.82
C HIS A 339 -7.15 -21.10 -24.71
N PRO A 340 -8.13 -20.86 -25.61
CA PRO A 340 -8.10 -19.69 -26.49
C PRO A 340 -8.06 -18.34 -25.78
N ARG A 341 -8.61 -18.23 -24.55
CA ARG A 341 -8.50 -17.00 -23.74
C ARG A 341 -7.13 -16.81 -23.09
N SER A 342 -6.31 -17.87 -23.04
CA SER A 342 -4.96 -17.88 -22.48
C SER A 342 -4.01 -18.62 -23.42
N PRO A 343 -3.71 -18.03 -24.59
CA PRO A 343 -2.84 -18.68 -25.57
C PRO A 343 -1.43 -18.84 -25.04
N LEU A 344 -0.75 -19.88 -25.52
CA LEU A 344 0.66 -20.15 -25.25
C LEU A 344 1.53 -19.12 -25.95
N GLU A 345 2.57 -18.68 -25.25
CA GLU A 345 3.50 -17.67 -25.70
C GLU A 345 4.94 -18.17 -25.46
N ASP A 346 5.83 -17.86 -26.39
CA ASP A 346 7.26 -17.91 -26.13
C ASP A 346 7.63 -16.58 -25.46
N CYS A 347 7.90 -16.63 -24.16
CA CYS A 347 8.20 -15.45 -23.37
C CYS A 347 9.70 -15.29 -23.20
N SER A 348 10.26 -14.15 -23.60
CA SER A 348 11.67 -13.83 -23.37
C SER A 348 11.83 -12.71 -22.37
N LEU A 349 12.84 -12.83 -21.51
CA LEU A 349 13.23 -11.80 -20.55
C LEU A 349 14.61 -11.28 -20.94
N HIS A 350 14.73 -9.98 -21.05
CA HIS A 350 15.93 -9.29 -21.51
C HIS A 350 16.47 -8.36 -20.44
N ILE A 351 17.78 -8.38 -20.20
CA ILE A 351 18.47 -7.39 -19.37
C ILE A 351 19.10 -6.35 -20.26
N VAL A 352 18.76 -5.09 -20.04
CA VAL A 352 19.29 -3.95 -20.78
C VAL A 352 20.07 -3.02 -19.86
N ASP A 353 21.32 -2.72 -20.20
CA ASP A 353 22.14 -1.70 -19.54
C ASP A 353 21.75 -0.31 -20.09
N ILE A 354 21.10 0.48 -19.23
CA ILE A 354 20.59 1.82 -19.56
C ILE A 354 21.74 2.83 -19.67
N VAL A 355 22.82 2.62 -18.90
CA VAL A 355 23.93 3.57 -18.82
C VAL A 355 24.78 3.47 -20.07
N ASN A 356 25.09 2.25 -20.50
CA ASN A 356 25.94 1.95 -21.66
C ASN A 356 25.14 1.75 -22.97
N GLY A 357 23.83 1.55 -22.89
CA GLY A 357 22.97 1.43 -24.06
C GLY A 357 23.09 0.08 -24.78
N LYS A 358 23.20 -1.02 -24.03
CA LYS A 358 23.42 -2.37 -24.61
C LYS A 358 22.47 -3.40 -24.02
N LEU A 359 22.07 -4.36 -24.86
CA LEU A 359 21.45 -5.61 -24.42
C LEU A 359 22.53 -6.52 -23.82
N CYS A 360 22.38 -6.93 -22.56
CA CYS A 360 23.36 -7.75 -21.86
C CYS A 360 23.09 -9.25 -22.02
N ASP A 361 21.86 -9.68 -21.70
CA ASP A 361 21.50 -11.09 -21.67
C ASP A 361 20.00 -11.28 -21.99
N THR A 362 19.65 -12.47 -22.48
CA THR A 362 18.28 -12.86 -22.85
C THR A 362 18.00 -14.29 -22.40
N ARG A 363 16.85 -14.49 -21.74
CA ARG A 363 16.36 -15.80 -21.33
C ARG A 363 14.99 -16.07 -21.91
N THR A 364 14.88 -17.13 -22.70
CA THR A 364 13.65 -17.51 -23.42
C THR A 364 12.99 -18.72 -22.75
N LEU A 365 11.72 -18.60 -22.39
CA LEU A 365 10.87 -19.65 -21.85
C LEU A 365 9.82 -20.01 -22.93
N LYS A 366 9.95 -21.21 -23.49
CA LYS A 366 9.16 -21.67 -24.63
C LYS A 366 7.84 -22.31 -24.22
N THR A 367 6.81 -22.14 -25.04
CA THR A 367 5.49 -22.79 -24.91
C THR A 367 4.91 -22.64 -23.50
N ASP A 368 4.99 -21.43 -22.95
CA ASP A 368 4.62 -21.14 -21.57
C ASP A 368 3.52 -20.05 -21.53
N LYS A 369 3.00 -19.78 -20.33
CA LYS A 369 2.18 -18.61 -20.06
C LYS A 369 2.73 -17.87 -18.86
N ILE A 370 3.24 -16.67 -19.10
CA ILE A 370 3.76 -15.78 -18.06
C ILE A 370 3.02 -14.44 -18.14
N PHE A 371 2.43 -14.00 -17.03
CA PHE A 371 1.72 -12.72 -16.98
C PHE A 371 2.70 -11.53 -16.90
N LEU A 372 3.25 -11.11 -18.04
CA LEU A 372 4.18 -9.97 -18.13
C LEU A 372 3.50 -8.61 -17.83
N SER A 373 2.21 -8.50 -18.13
CA SER A 373 1.43 -7.26 -17.92
C SER A 373 1.42 -6.85 -16.45
N HIS A 374 1.73 -5.58 -16.18
CA HIS A 374 1.90 -5.01 -14.84
C HIS A 374 2.83 -5.81 -13.91
N ASN A 375 3.83 -6.52 -14.46
CA ASN A 375 4.79 -7.35 -13.70
C ASN A 375 4.10 -8.40 -12.79
N GLN A 376 2.98 -9.00 -13.19
CA GLN A 376 2.24 -9.92 -12.30
C GLN A 376 2.88 -11.30 -12.17
N GLY A 377 3.55 -11.77 -13.23
CA GLY A 377 4.28 -13.05 -13.26
C GLY A 377 5.76 -12.93 -12.91
N LEU A 378 6.26 -11.71 -12.68
CA LEU A 378 7.67 -11.42 -12.40
C LEU A 378 7.82 -10.69 -11.08
N TYR A 379 8.76 -11.13 -10.25
CA TYR A 379 9.06 -10.46 -9.00
C TYR A 379 10.56 -10.29 -8.82
N LEU A 380 11.01 -9.06 -8.59
CA LEU A 380 12.41 -8.75 -8.37
C LEU A 380 12.58 -8.24 -6.93
N TYR A 381 13.41 -8.95 -6.16
CA TYR A 381 13.89 -8.52 -4.85
C TYR A 381 15.40 -8.34 -4.92
N GLU A 382 15.87 -7.10 -4.78
CA GLU A 382 17.27 -6.72 -4.98
C GLU A 382 17.85 -7.22 -6.32
N ASP A 383 18.65 -8.28 -6.30
CA ASP A 383 19.26 -8.94 -7.46
C ASP A 383 18.59 -10.29 -7.84
N THR A 384 17.62 -10.75 -7.05
CA THR A 384 16.96 -12.05 -7.20
C THR A 384 15.62 -11.88 -7.91
N LEU A 385 15.50 -12.47 -9.10
CA LEU A 385 14.30 -12.47 -9.93
C LEU A 385 13.60 -13.83 -9.83
N ALA A 386 12.34 -13.82 -9.41
CA ALA A 386 11.43 -14.95 -9.53
C ALA A 386 10.52 -14.78 -10.75
N VAL A 387 10.36 -15.85 -11.52
CA VAL A 387 9.45 -15.93 -12.69
C VAL A 387 8.47 -17.09 -12.54
N LEU A 388 7.17 -16.80 -12.59
CA LEU A 388 6.12 -17.82 -12.47
C LEU A 388 5.69 -18.29 -13.87
N SER A 389 5.99 -19.54 -14.16
CA SER A 389 5.43 -20.30 -15.26
C SER A 389 4.04 -20.81 -14.88
N VAL A 390 2.99 -20.19 -15.44
CA VAL A 390 1.61 -20.57 -15.15
C VAL A 390 1.23 -21.84 -15.91
N GLN A 391 1.73 -22.02 -17.13
CA GLN A 391 1.44 -23.21 -17.94
C GLN A 391 2.07 -24.45 -17.30
N HIS A 392 3.36 -24.41 -16.97
CA HIS A 392 4.06 -25.57 -16.41
C HIS A 392 4.00 -25.65 -14.89
N GLN A 393 3.37 -24.69 -14.19
CA GLN A 393 3.26 -24.69 -12.73
C GLN A 393 4.63 -24.77 -12.03
N THR A 394 5.59 -23.99 -12.53
CA THR A 394 6.95 -23.91 -12.01
C THR A 394 7.36 -22.47 -11.74
N ILE A 395 8.27 -22.28 -10.80
CA ILE A 395 8.85 -20.98 -10.46
C ILE A 395 10.34 -21.06 -10.76
N HIS A 396 10.81 -20.22 -11.66
CA HIS A 396 12.22 -20.08 -11.97
C HIS A 396 12.82 -18.95 -11.14
N ILE A 397 13.89 -19.24 -10.41
CA ILE A 397 14.65 -18.27 -9.63
C ILE A 397 15.97 -18.00 -10.35
N PHE A 398 16.15 -16.76 -10.76
CA PHE A 398 17.37 -16.25 -11.38
C PHE A 398 18.02 -15.24 -10.44
N ARG A 399 19.34 -15.28 -10.36
CA ARG A 399 20.14 -14.22 -9.74
C ARG A 399 20.80 -13.39 -10.82
N ILE A 400 20.73 -12.08 -10.70
CA ILE A 400 21.27 -11.17 -11.70
C ILE A 400 22.64 -10.71 -11.24
N THR A 401 23.64 -10.99 -12.07
CA THR A 401 25.03 -10.63 -11.78
C THR A 401 25.24 -9.11 -11.93
N ASN A 402 26.27 -8.57 -11.28
CA ASN A 402 26.65 -7.15 -11.41
C ASN A 402 27.01 -6.74 -12.85
N GLU A 403 27.33 -7.71 -13.71
CA GLU A 403 27.63 -7.52 -15.12
C GLU A 403 26.38 -7.54 -16.02
N GLY A 404 25.22 -7.95 -15.48
CA GLY A 404 23.94 -7.93 -16.19
C GLY A 404 23.56 -9.25 -16.88
N TYR A 405 24.04 -10.39 -16.37
CA TYR A 405 23.67 -11.72 -16.83
C TYR A 405 22.71 -12.43 -15.87
N PHE A 406 21.83 -13.28 -16.42
CA PHE A 406 20.99 -14.18 -15.65
C PHE A 406 21.80 -15.42 -15.23
N ALA A 407 21.89 -15.66 -13.92
CA ALA A 407 22.39 -16.89 -13.35
C ALA A 407 21.21 -17.74 -12.86
N ASP A 408 21.12 -18.97 -13.37
CA ASP A 408 20.09 -19.93 -12.96
C ASP A 408 20.39 -20.42 -11.54
N VAL A 409 19.50 -20.13 -10.57
CA VAL A 409 19.71 -20.54 -9.18
C VAL A 409 18.91 -21.79 -8.87
N LYS A 410 17.60 -21.77 -9.14
CA LYS A 410 16.70 -22.86 -8.73
C LYS A 410 15.43 -22.87 -9.56
N THR A 411 14.90 -24.07 -9.80
CA THR A 411 13.54 -24.24 -10.36
C THR A 411 12.68 -24.98 -9.34
N ILE A 412 11.55 -24.39 -8.96
CA ILE A 412 10.66 -24.89 -7.90
C ILE A 412 9.33 -25.31 -8.54
N GLY A 413 8.88 -26.55 -8.32
CA GLY A 413 7.58 -27.01 -8.78
C GLY A 413 7.44 -28.53 -8.70
N ARG A 414 7.74 -29.23 -9.83
CA ARG A 414 7.81 -30.69 -9.89
C ARG A 414 8.83 -31.25 -8.89
N PHE A 415 10.00 -30.63 -8.85
CA PHE A 415 11.07 -30.88 -7.87
C PHE A 415 11.30 -29.64 -7.00
N CYS A 416 11.86 -29.86 -5.81
CA CYS A 416 12.17 -28.79 -4.85
C CYS A 416 13.65 -28.73 -4.47
N PHE A 417 14.38 -29.84 -4.64
CA PHE A 417 15.83 -29.90 -4.53
C PHE A 417 16.45 -30.27 -5.87
N ASP A 418 17.69 -29.86 -6.07
CA ASP A 418 18.39 -30.08 -7.33
C ASP A 418 18.71 -31.57 -7.56
N ASP A 419 18.90 -32.32 -6.47
CA ASP A 419 19.22 -33.76 -6.50
C ASP A 419 17.96 -34.66 -6.65
N ASP A 420 16.75 -34.09 -6.54
CA ASP A 420 15.48 -34.85 -6.57
C ASP A 420 15.33 -35.63 -7.89
N GLU A 421 15.71 -35.01 -9.01
CA GLU A 421 15.62 -35.63 -10.33
C GLU A 421 16.54 -36.84 -10.44
N TRP A 422 17.77 -36.70 -9.94
CA TRP A 422 18.73 -37.79 -9.90
C TRP A 422 18.26 -38.94 -9.02
N LEU A 423 17.74 -38.64 -7.82
CA LEU A 423 17.22 -39.63 -6.88
C LEU A 423 16.06 -40.44 -7.51
N ILE A 424 15.13 -39.75 -8.16
CA ILE A 424 13.99 -40.39 -8.83
C ILE A 424 14.48 -41.27 -9.97
N ASN A 425 15.46 -40.81 -10.76
CA ASN A 425 16.03 -41.60 -11.85
C ASN A 425 16.73 -42.88 -11.36
N GLN A 426 17.35 -42.88 -10.18
CA GLN A 426 17.89 -44.10 -9.58
C GLN A 426 16.81 -45.12 -9.23
N VAL A 427 15.68 -44.66 -8.67
CA VAL A 427 14.57 -45.53 -8.29
C VAL A 427 13.77 -45.99 -9.51
N ARG A 428 13.70 -45.19 -10.59
CA ARG A 428 13.03 -45.56 -11.85
C ARG A 428 13.54 -46.87 -12.45
N GLY A 429 14.83 -47.19 -12.27
CA GLY A 429 15.41 -48.45 -12.74
C GLY A 429 14.86 -49.71 -12.05
N LEU A 430 14.20 -49.54 -10.89
CA LEU A 430 13.58 -50.62 -10.11
C LEU A 430 12.09 -50.81 -10.44
N TRP A 431 11.51 -49.95 -11.28
CA TRP A 431 10.10 -50.05 -11.67
C TRP A 431 9.91 -51.12 -12.74
N PRO A 432 8.72 -51.77 -12.82
CA PRO A 432 8.47 -52.84 -13.78
C PRO A 432 8.85 -52.40 -15.21
N SER A 433 9.70 -53.21 -15.85
CA SER A 433 10.30 -52.94 -17.15
C SER A 433 9.22 -52.65 -18.22
N GLY A 434 9.27 -51.46 -18.83
CA GLY A 434 8.52 -51.14 -20.05
C GLY A 434 7.65 -49.88 -20.03
N GLN A 435 7.43 -49.24 -18.87
CA GLN A 435 6.73 -47.95 -18.84
C GLN A 435 7.72 -46.79 -18.86
N LEU A 436 7.90 -46.17 -20.03
CA LEU A 436 8.39 -44.79 -20.13
C LEU A 436 7.39 -43.89 -19.41
N ILE A 437 7.55 -43.70 -18.10
CA ILE A 437 6.70 -42.80 -17.30
C ILE A 437 7.09 -41.38 -17.66
N ARG A 438 6.34 -40.84 -18.61
CA ARG A 438 6.44 -39.45 -19.04
C ARG A 438 5.95 -38.54 -17.90
N PRO A 439 6.64 -37.42 -17.63
CA PRO A 439 6.31 -36.52 -16.52
C PRO A 439 4.82 -36.12 -16.40
N PHE A 440 4.12 -35.96 -17.54
CA PHE A 440 2.70 -35.61 -17.54
C PHE A 440 1.74 -36.72 -17.11
N ARG A 441 2.19 -37.99 -17.11
CA ARG A 441 1.39 -39.16 -16.67
C ARG A 441 1.76 -39.63 -15.27
N GLU A 442 2.59 -38.88 -14.55
CA GLU A 442 2.96 -39.24 -13.19
C GLU A 442 1.72 -39.27 -12.29
N ALA A 443 1.45 -40.41 -11.65
CA ALA A 443 0.35 -40.54 -10.70
C ALA A 443 0.65 -39.79 -9.38
N THR A 444 1.92 -39.55 -9.11
CA THR A 444 2.43 -38.88 -7.90
C THR A 444 2.21 -37.38 -7.96
N VAL A 445 1.84 -36.78 -6.83
CA VAL A 445 1.73 -35.32 -6.70
C VAL A 445 3.12 -34.68 -6.78
N ASN A 446 3.24 -33.51 -7.41
CA ASN A 446 4.50 -32.75 -7.49
C ASN A 446 5.07 -32.42 -6.11
N ALA A 447 6.39 -32.27 -5.99
CA ALA A 447 7.07 -32.07 -4.71
C ALA A 447 6.53 -30.85 -3.93
N LEU A 448 6.34 -29.71 -4.61
CA LEU A 448 5.85 -28.49 -3.96
C LEU A 448 4.43 -28.67 -3.42
N LYS A 449 3.52 -29.24 -4.23
CA LYS A 449 2.13 -29.49 -3.82
C LYS A 449 2.03 -30.59 -2.76
N HIS A 450 2.88 -31.60 -2.83
CA HIS A 450 2.97 -32.63 -1.81
C HIS A 450 3.35 -32.02 -0.45
N ARG A 451 4.34 -31.12 -0.40
CA ARG A 451 4.72 -30.41 0.83
C ARG A 451 3.57 -29.57 1.40
N LEU A 452 2.79 -28.91 0.54
CA LEU A 452 1.57 -28.20 0.95
C LEU A 452 0.54 -29.15 1.58
N LEU A 453 0.26 -30.29 0.93
CA LEU A 453 -0.69 -31.29 1.44
C LEU A 453 -0.23 -31.88 2.77
N VAL A 454 1.06 -32.21 2.90
CA VAL A 454 1.65 -32.72 4.14
C VAL A 454 1.55 -31.68 5.26
N PHE A 455 1.80 -30.41 4.97
CA PHE A 455 1.65 -29.33 5.95
C PHE A 455 0.21 -29.23 6.45
N LEU A 456 -0.77 -29.20 5.54
CA LEU A 456 -2.19 -29.14 5.88
C LEU A 456 -2.66 -30.36 6.69
N TYR A 457 -2.21 -31.56 6.30
CA TYR A 457 -2.49 -32.78 7.04
C TYR A 457 -1.90 -32.76 8.46
N ARG A 458 -0.63 -32.36 8.60
CA ARG A 458 0.03 -32.25 9.91
C ARG A 458 -0.67 -31.22 10.80
N ARG A 459 -1.12 -30.09 10.23
CA ARG A 459 -1.92 -29.08 10.94
C ARG A 459 -3.25 -29.66 11.41
N ALA A 460 -3.99 -30.33 10.52
CA ALA A 460 -5.27 -30.96 10.85
C ALA A 460 -5.13 -32.04 11.92
N LYS A 461 -4.08 -32.88 11.85
CA LYS A 461 -3.77 -33.91 12.84
C LYS A 461 -3.50 -33.30 14.21
N LYS A 462 -2.67 -32.26 14.30
CA LYS A 462 -2.39 -31.55 15.56
C LYS A 462 -3.66 -30.96 16.19
N MET A 463 -4.52 -30.33 15.38
CA MET A 463 -5.80 -29.78 15.88
C MET A 463 -6.74 -30.89 16.38
N SER A 464 -6.80 -32.00 15.65
CA SER A 464 -7.56 -33.19 16.09
C SER A 464 -7.02 -33.81 17.37
N GLU A 465 -5.70 -33.84 17.56
CA GLU A 465 -5.05 -34.31 18.80
C GLU A 465 -5.35 -33.37 19.98
N SER A 466 -5.34 -32.05 19.77
CA SER A 466 -5.65 -31.08 20.84
C SER A 466 -7.11 -31.07 21.26
N GLU A 467 -8.04 -31.30 20.32
CA GLU A 467 -9.49 -31.32 20.59
C GLU A 467 -10.01 -32.71 20.97
N GLY A 468 -9.18 -33.75 20.87
CA GLY A 468 -9.57 -35.14 21.11
C GLY A 468 -10.52 -35.73 20.07
N ASN A 469 -10.73 -35.07 18.92
CA ASN A 469 -11.71 -35.43 17.90
C ASN A 469 -11.10 -35.50 16.48
N LEU A 470 -11.48 -36.51 15.69
CA LEU A 470 -11.00 -36.72 14.31
C LEU A 470 -11.62 -35.76 13.27
N PHE A 471 -12.32 -34.71 13.69
CA PHE A 471 -13.09 -33.83 12.81
C PHE A 471 -12.22 -33.15 11.74
N HIS A 472 -11.11 -32.52 12.14
CA HIS A 472 -10.23 -31.78 11.22
C HIS A 472 -9.56 -32.69 10.19
N VAL A 473 -9.14 -33.90 10.61
CA VAL A 473 -8.57 -34.90 9.69
C VAL A 473 -9.63 -35.39 8.69
N ARG A 474 -10.87 -35.63 9.12
CA ARG A 474 -11.97 -35.99 8.21
C ARG A 474 -12.25 -34.87 7.20
N LYS A 475 -12.30 -33.61 7.66
CA LYS A 475 -12.47 -32.42 6.80
C LYS A 475 -11.35 -32.29 5.77
N PHE A 476 -10.10 -32.59 6.16
CA PHE A 476 -8.98 -32.62 5.22
C PHE A 476 -9.19 -33.64 4.10
N TYR A 477 -9.58 -34.88 4.44
CA TYR A 477 -9.85 -35.91 3.42
C TYR A 477 -11.04 -35.59 2.54
N GLN A 478 -12.10 -34.98 3.09
CA GLN A 478 -13.24 -34.49 2.30
C GLN A 478 -12.83 -33.45 1.26
N ASN A 479 -11.89 -32.57 1.61
CA ASN A 479 -11.42 -31.50 0.73
C ASN A 479 -10.16 -31.86 -0.06
N PHE A 480 -9.65 -33.09 0.06
CA PHE A 480 -8.35 -33.49 -0.49
C PHE A 480 -8.27 -33.29 -2.00
N ASP A 481 -9.28 -33.77 -2.73
CA ASP A 481 -9.32 -33.64 -4.20
C ASP A 481 -9.45 -32.18 -4.65
N HIS A 482 -10.15 -31.36 -3.87
CA HIS A 482 -10.25 -29.93 -4.14
C HIS A 482 -8.89 -29.24 -3.96
N ILE A 483 -8.16 -29.52 -2.88
CA ILE A 483 -6.84 -28.94 -2.63
C ILE A 483 -5.83 -29.44 -3.68
N ARG A 484 -5.92 -30.71 -4.07
CA ARG A 484 -5.07 -31.32 -5.12
C ARG A 484 -5.29 -30.66 -6.48
N SER A 485 -6.53 -30.27 -6.81
CA SER A 485 -6.87 -29.65 -8.09
C SER A 485 -6.47 -28.16 -8.20
N LEU A 486 -6.08 -27.52 -7.10
CA LEU A 486 -5.59 -26.13 -7.14
C LEU A 486 -4.29 -26.00 -7.95
N ARG A 487 -4.10 -24.79 -8.48
CA ARG A 487 -2.97 -24.37 -9.33
C ARG A 487 -2.38 -23.06 -8.81
N LEU A 488 -1.07 -22.89 -8.97
CA LEU A 488 -0.35 -21.66 -8.74
C LEU A 488 -0.90 -20.57 -9.67
N TRP A 489 -1.31 -19.46 -9.06
CA TRP A 489 -1.85 -18.31 -9.77
C TRP A 489 -0.91 -17.11 -9.74
N LYS A 490 -0.37 -16.79 -8.56
CA LYS A 490 0.48 -15.63 -8.32
C LYS A 490 1.58 -15.97 -7.32
N MET A 491 2.66 -15.20 -7.34
CA MET A 491 3.74 -15.32 -6.37
C MET A 491 4.32 -13.94 -6.01
N GLN A 492 5.10 -13.93 -4.93
CA GLN A 492 5.88 -12.77 -4.49
C GLN A 492 7.08 -13.24 -3.68
N LEU A 493 8.23 -12.59 -3.87
CA LEU A 493 9.37 -12.71 -2.95
C LEU A 493 9.15 -11.79 -1.74
N LEU A 494 9.18 -12.38 -0.54
CA LEU A 494 9.13 -11.65 0.73
C LEU A 494 10.52 -11.16 1.14
N ASP A 495 11.54 -11.94 0.80
CA ASP A 495 12.97 -11.68 0.98
C ASP A 495 13.76 -12.55 -0.01
N GLU A 496 15.05 -12.76 0.26
CA GLU A 496 15.95 -13.59 -0.53
C GLU A 496 15.58 -15.09 -0.51
N SER A 497 14.85 -15.58 0.50
CA SER A 497 14.66 -17.03 0.72
C SER A 497 13.20 -17.49 0.85
N HIS A 498 12.24 -16.57 1.00
CA HIS A 498 10.84 -16.84 1.27
C HIS A 498 9.94 -16.32 0.15
N LEU A 499 9.04 -17.19 -0.29
CA LEU A 499 8.04 -16.94 -1.31
C LEU A 499 6.64 -16.95 -0.68
N LEU A 500 5.83 -15.96 -1.05
CA LEU A 500 4.39 -15.96 -0.85
C LEU A 500 3.71 -16.43 -2.13
N LEU A 501 3.19 -17.65 -2.11
CA LEU A 501 2.51 -18.28 -3.24
C LEU A 501 1.00 -18.21 -3.06
N LYS A 502 0.28 -18.00 -4.16
CA LYS A 502 -1.18 -18.03 -4.17
C LYS A 502 -1.69 -19.16 -5.05
N TYR A 503 -2.38 -20.11 -4.44
CA TYR A 503 -3.08 -21.20 -5.11
C TYR A 503 -4.55 -20.85 -5.30
N ALA A 504 -5.07 -21.10 -6.50
CA ALA A 504 -6.48 -20.92 -6.85
C ALA A 504 -6.95 -22.09 -7.73
N SER A 505 -8.23 -22.12 -8.08
CA SER A 505 -8.74 -23.10 -9.05
C SER A 505 -8.13 -22.88 -10.44
N GLU A 506 -8.15 -23.93 -11.27
CA GLU A 506 -7.70 -23.83 -12.66
C GLU A 506 -8.50 -22.79 -13.47
N ASP A 507 -9.79 -22.63 -13.19
CA ASP A 507 -10.63 -21.64 -13.87
C ASP A 507 -10.23 -20.19 -13.57
N VAL A 508 -9.73 -19.92 -12.37
CA VAL A 508 -9.19 -18.59 -12.00
C VAL A 508 -7.85 -18.36 -12.69
N VAL A 509 -7.00 -19.38 -12.71
CA VAL A 509 -5.66 -19.31 -13.32
C VAL A 509 -5.74 -19.10 -14.84
N THR A 510 -6.69 -19.76 -15.50
CA THR A 510 -6.94 -19.66 -16.95
C THR A 510 -7.87 -18.52 -17.35
N LEU A 511 -8.23 -17.62 -16.41
CA LEU A 511 -9.13 -16.48 -16.64
C LEU A 511 -10.52 -16.88 -17.19
N ARG A 512 -10.99 -18.08 -16.87
CA ARG A 512 -12.36 -18.56 -17.19
C ARG A 512 -13.38 -18.06 -16.17
N ALA A 513 -12.96 -17.91 -14.91
CA ALA A 513 -13.82 -17.43 -13.85
C ALA A 513 -14.18 -15.94 -14.07
N PRO A 514 -15.48 -15.56 -14.04
CA PRO A 514 -15.89 -14.16 -14.20
C PRO A 514 -15.44 -13.30 -13.01
N ASP A 515 -15.44 -13.88 -11.81
CA ASP A 515 -14.99 -13.22 -10.57
C ASP A 515 -13.92 -14.07 -9.86
N PRO A 516 -12.63 -13.76 -10.02
CA PRO A 516 -11.56 -14.56 -9.41
C PRO A 516 -11.51 -14.46 -7.89
N ASN A 517 -12.09 -13.39 -7.31
CA ASN A 517 -12.03 -13.11 -5.88
C ASN A 517 -13.07 -13.86 -5.06
N THR A 518 -14.10 -14.43 -5.70
CA THR A 518 -15.17 -15.17 -5.00
C THR A 518 -14.75 -16.61 -4.70
N GLN A 519 -13.87 -17.17 -5.53
CA GLN A 519 -13.39 -18.53 -5.42
C GLN A 519 -12.41 -18.73 -4.25
N PRO A 520 -12.37 -19.94 -3.65
CA PRO A 520 -11.42 -20.27 -2.59
C PRO A 520 -9.99 -20.21 -3.13
N ALA A 521 -9.11 -19.60 -2.34
CA ALA A 521 -7.68 -19.49 -2.65
C ALA A 521 -6.87 -19.66 -1.36
N PHE A 522 -5.68 -20.23 -1.49
CA PHE A 522 -4.73 -20.41 -0.40
C PHE A 522 -3.48 -19.57 -0.64
N PHE A 523 -3.02 -18.91 0.42
CA PHE A 523 -1.73 -18.25 0.48
C PHE A 523 -0.75 -19.16 1.22
N VAL A 524 0.38 -19.46 0.60
CA VAL A 524 1.38 -20.39 1.12
C VAL A 524 2.69 -19.65 1.27
N VAL A 525 3.24 -19.63 2.48
CA VAL A 525 4.58 -19.10 2.76
C VAL A 525 5.56 -20.27 2.65
N TYR A 526 6.46 -20.20 1.68
CA TYR A 526 7.40 -21.26 1.34
C TYR A 526 8.84 -20.75 1.46
N ASN A 527 9.69 -21.49 2.16
CA ASN A 527 11.12 -21.23 2.24
C ASN A 527 11.84 -22.06 1.17
N MET A 528 12.57 -21.39 0.29
CA MET A 528 13.21 -22.00 -0.87
C MET A 528 14.55 -22.67 -0.56
N GLU A 529 15.23 -22.28 0.51
CA GLU A 529 16.49 -22.88 0.96
C GLU A 529 16.24 -24.25 1.61
N SER A 530 15.36 -24.28 2.62
CA SER A 530 14.98 -25.51 3.33
C SER A 530 13.95 -26.36 2.59
N ALA A 531 13.36 -25.81 1.53
CA ALA A 531 12.22 -26.37 0.80
C ALA A 531 11.03 -26.72 1.71
N GLN A 532 10.70 -25.86 2.69
CA GLN A 532 9.60 -26.12 3.63
C GLN A 532 8.46 -25.12 3.47
N VAL A 533 7.23 -25.63 3.57
CA VAL A 533 6.05 -24.78 3.75
C VAL A 533 5.99 -24.37 5.22
N ILE A 534 6.09 -23.07 5.47
CA ILE A 534 6.11 -22.49 6.81
C ILE A 534 4.69 -22.31 7.32
N ASN A 535 3.84 -21.67 6.53
CA ASN A 535 2.45 -21.46 6.90
C ASN A 535 1.52 -21.39 5.69
N VAL A 536 0.24 -21.65 5.93
CA VAL A 536 -0.82 -21.63 4.92
C VAL A 536 -2.03 -20.88 5.47
N TYR A 537 -2.51 -19.91 4.71
CA TYR A 537 -3.66 -19.07 5.04
C TYR A 537 -4.74 -19.20 3.97
N GLU A 538 -6.00 -19.20 4.39
CA GLU A 538 -7.14 -19.12 3.49
C GLU A 538 -7.42 -17.67 3.08
N ASN A 539 -8.13 -17.46 1.97
CA ASN A 539 -8.58 -16.12 1.54
C ASN A 539 -9.53 -15.41 2.52
N THR A 540 -10.03 -16.12 3.53
CA THR A 540 -10.86 -15.62 4.62
C THR A 540 -10.11 -15.45 5.94
N SER A 541 -8.78 -15.65 5.96
CA SER A 541 -7.99 -15.57 7.18
C SER A 541 -7.88 -14.12 7.68
N GLU A 542 -8.38 -13.88 8.89
CA GLU A 542 -8.21 -12.60 9.60
C GLU A 542 -6.75 -12.41 10.05
N GLU A 543 -6.06 -13.48 10.42
CA GLU A 543 -4.63 -13.43 10.78
C GLU A 543 -3.78 -12.84 9.65
N LEU A 544 -3.95 -13.33 8.42
CA LEU A 544 -3.20 -12.79 7.27
C LEU A 544 -3.59 -11.33 6.98
N LEU A 545 -4.85 -10.96 7.21
CA LEU A 545 -5.30 -9.59 7.05
C LEU A 545 -4.64 -8.67 8.08
N ASP A 546 -4.58 -9.08 9.34
CA ASP A 546 -3.92 -8.32 10.41
C ASP A 546 -2.43 -8.16 10.12
N LEU A 547 -1.78 -9.21 9.59
CA LEU A 547 -0.39 -9.12 9.13
C LEU A 547 -0.24 -8.14 7.97
N PHE A 548 -1.16 -8.17 7.00
CA PHE A 548 -1.14 -7.26 5.86
C PHE A 548 -1.36 -5.80 6.27
N GLU A 549 -2.26 -5.54 7.22
CA GLU A 549 -2.56 -4.19 7.73
C GLU A 549 -1.39 -3.64 8.56
N ASN A 550 -0.74 -4.46 9.38
CA ASN A 550 0.33 -4.02 10.28
C ASN A 550 1.72 -3.97 9.60
N PHE A 551 1.99 -4.83 8.61
CA PHE A 551 3.31 -4.99 7.99
C PHE A 551 3.30 -4.74 6.48
N CYS A 552 2.41 -3.88 6.00
CA CYS A 552 2.24 -3.59 4.58
C CYS A 552 3.53 -3.16 3.86
N ASP A 553 4.43 -2.46 4.55
CA ASP A 553 5.72 -2.00 4.02
C ASP A 553 6.67 -3.14 3.66
N LEU A 554 6.75 -4.13 4.53
CA LEU A 554 7.64 -5.27 4.37
C LEU A 554 7.12 -6.14 3.22
N LEU A 555 5.80 -6.32 3.12
CA LEU A 555 5.18 -6.96 1.96
C LEU A 555 5.30 -6.16 0.66
N ARG A 556 5.71 -4.89 0.69
CA ARG A 556 5.95 -4.10 -0.51
C ARG A 556 7.42 -3.96 -0.84
N ASN A 557 8.32 -4.58 -0.06
CA ASN A 557 9.77 -4.41 -0.18
C ASN A 557 10.16 -2.92 -0.30
N ALA A 558 9.44 -2.08 0.43
CA ALA A 558 9.65 -0.65 0.46
C ALA A 558 10.99 -0.37 1.13
N THR A 559 12.00 0.02 0.34
CA THR A 559 13.21 0.64 0.89
C THR A 559 12.80 1.88 1.69
N GLN A 560 13.39 2.04 2.88
CA GLN A 560 12.93 2.92 3.95
C GLN A 560 12.31 4.27 3.50
N GLY A 561 11.10 4.56 4.01
CA GLY A 561 10.40 5.82 3.78
C GLY A 561 9.42 5.82 2.60
N SER A 562 8.77 4.72 2.27
CA SER A 562 7.78 4.70 1.17
C SER A 562 6.64 5.68 1.43
N PRO A 563 6.20 6.48 0.42
CA PRO A 563 5.04 7.36 0.55
C PRO A 563 3.71 6.60 0.78
N SER A 564 3.75 5.27 0.66
CA SER A 564 2.59 4.39 0.70
C SER A 564 2.24 3.84 2.10
N SER A 565 3.04 4.14 3.12
CA SER A 565 2.92 3.59 4.48
C SER A 565 2.89 4.65 5.56
N ASN A 566 1.89 5.51 5.46
CA ASN A 566 1.66 6.57 6.43
C ASN A 566 0.34 6.32 7.16
N VAL A 567 0.16 6.96 8.33
CA VAL A 567 -1.08 6.88 9.11
C VAL A 567 -2.31 7.17 8.23
N PHE A 568 -2.18 8.10 7.29
CA PHE A 568 -3.24 8.42 6.34
C PHE A 568 -3.53 7.32 5.32
N ALA A 569 -2.51 6.58 4.88
CA ALA A 569 -2.69 5.41 4.03
C ALA A 569 -3.45 4.32 4.79
N ASN A 570 -3.11 4.09 6.07
CA ASN A 570 -3.83 3.17 6.95
C ASN A 570 -5.28 3.62 7.16
N VAL A 571 -5.53 4.92 7.39
CA VAL A 571 -6.90 5.45 7.53
C VAL A 571 -7.71 5.25 6.23
N ILE A 572 -7.12 5.46 5.06
CA ILE A 572 -7.79 5.20 3.78
C ILE A 572 -8.10 3.71 3.63
N HIS A 573 -7.17 2.85 4.00
CA HIS A 573 -7.36 1.40 3.99
C HIS A 573 -8.50 0.97 4.92
N GLN A 574 -8.53 1.49 6.16
CA GLN A 574 -9.57 1.21 7.14
C GLN A 574 -10.95 1.74 6.68
N ARG A 575 -11.00 2.93 6.07
CA ARG A 575 -12.25 3.45 5.48
C ARG A 575 -12.74 2.59 4.33
N PHE A 576 -11.83 2.10 3.48
CA PHE A 576 -12.18 1.19 2.40
C PHE A 576 -12.74 -0.14 2.94
N LYS A 577 -12.10 -0.71 3.97
CA LYS A 577 -12.60 -1.88 4.70
C LYS A 577 -14.00 -1.63 5.26
N GLN A 578 -14.20 -0.54 6.00
CA GLN A 578 -15.50 -0.17 6.57
C GLN A 578 -16.59 0.01 5.50
N THR A 579 -16.24 0.63 4.36
CA THR A 579 -17.17 0.83 3.24
C THR A 579 -17.66 -0.51 2.68
N ILE A 580 -16.77 -1.50 2.54
CA ILE A 580 -17.15 -2.84 2.09
C ILE A 580 -18.00 -3.53 3.15
N VAL A 581 -17.64 -3.45 4.42
CA VAL A 581 -18.38 -4.07 5.52
C VAL A 581 -19.81 -3.49 5.61
N SER A 582 -19.99 -2.18 5.40
CA SER A 582 -21.29 -1.53 5.44
C SER A 582 -22.15 -1.70 4.19
N ALA A 583 -21.59 -2.25 3.10
CA ALA A 583 -22.31 -2.37 1.83
C ALA A 583 -23.44 -3.41 1.91
N ARG A 584 -24.46 -3.26 1.06
CA ARG A 584 -25.52 -4.28 0.89
C ARG A 584 -24.89 -5.54 0.30
N PHE A 585 -25.00 -6.68 0.99
CA PHE A 585 -24.27 -7.94 0.76
C PHE A 585 -22.78 -7.95 1.16
N GLY A 586 -22.32 -6.87 1.80
CA GLY A 586 -21.01 -6.78 2.42
C GLY A 586 -20.90 -7.58 3.71
N GLY A 587 -19.68 -7.66 4.24
CA GLY A 587 -19.39 -8.28 5.53
C GLY A 587 -17.89 -8.38 5.79
N GLN A 588 -17.51 -8.79 6.99
CA GLN A 588 -16.10 -8.90 7.38
C GLN A 588 -15.33 -9.89 6.49
N ILE A 589 -15.98 -11.02 6.16
CA ILE A 589 -15.39 -12.05 5.29
C ILE A 589 -15.18 -11.52 3.87
N GLU A 590 -16.15 -10.79 3.31
CA GLU A 590 -16.02 -10.23 1.97
C GLU A 590 -14.98 -9.10 1.92
N ALA A 591 -14.93 -8.26 2.96
CA ALA A 591 -13.89 -7.25 3.12
C ALA A 591 -12.51 -7.90 3.16
N THR A 592 -12.32 -8.95 3.96
CA THR A 592 -11.08 -9.72 4.05
C THR A 592 -10.66 -10.28 2.69
N LYS A 593 -11.58 -10.94 1.97
CA LYS A 593 -11.32 -11.46 0.61
C LYS A 593 -10.89 -10.37 -0.36
N ARG A 594 -11.58 -9.22 -0.36
CA ARG A 594 -11.28 -8.09 -1.26
C ARG A 594 -9.93 -7.44 -0.94
N LEU A 595 -9.59 -7.30 0.34
CA LEU A 595 -8.30 -6.76 0.77
C LEU A 595 -7.15 -7.70 0.43
N LEU A 596 -7.27 -8.98 0.80
CA LEU A 596 -6.25 -10.00 0.50
C LEU A 596 -6.14 -10.31 -1.01
N SER A 597 -7.15 -9.99 -1.82
CA SER A 597 -7.06 -10.12 -3.28
C SER A 597 -5.91 -9.31 -3.90
N GLN A 598 -5.46 -8.25 -3.22
CA GLN A 598 -4.34 -7.40 -3.64
C GLN A 598 -3.01 -8.13 -3.56
N LEU A 599 -2.89 -9.13 -2.68
CA LEU A 599 -1.71 -9.98 -2.56
C LEU A 599 -1.79 -11.17 -3.54
N PRO A 600 -0.65 -11.63 -4.06
CA PRO A 600 0.69 -11.02 -4.08
C PRO A 600 0.81 -9.68 -4.83
N ILE A 601 1.71 -8.79 -4.39
CA ILE A 601 1.90 -7.46 -4.99
C ILE A 601 3.35 -7.13 -5.32
N SER A 602 3.61 -6.76 -6.58
CA SER A 602 4.95 -6.34 -7.02
C SER A 602 5.32 -4.96 -6.45
N ALA A 603 6.44 -4.90 -5.74
CA ALA A 603 6.99 -3.70 -5.09
C ALA A 603 7.15 -2.53 -6.08
N GLN A 604 7.68 -2.83 -7.27
CA GLN A 604 8.03 -1.81 -8.27
C GLN A 604 6.83 -1.27 -9.05
N SER A 605 5.63 -1.78 -8.79
CA SER A 605 4.38 -1.22 -9.33
C SER A 605 3.92 0.02 -8.58
N TYR A 606 4.56 0.38 -7.47
CA TYR A 606 4.31 1.62 -6.73
C TYR A 606 5.24 2.75 -7.19
N SER A 607 4.70 3.96 -7.25
CA SER A 607 5.47 5.17 -7.48
C SER A 607 6.19 5.60 -6.19
N SER A 608 7.46 5.96 -6.32
CA SER A 608 8.28 6.51 -5.23
C SER A 608 8.15 8.04 -5.10
N SER A 609 7.32 8.68 -5.94
CA SER A 609 7.25 10.14 -6.00
C SER A 609 6.67 10.75 -4.72
N PRO A 610 7.28 11.83 -4.18
CA PRO A 610 6.79 12.53 -3.00
C PRO A 610 5.45 13.24 -3.23
N TYR A 611 5.05 13.49 -4.49
CA TYR A 611 3.77 14.15 -4.80
C TYR A 611 2.55 13.24 -4.56
N LEU A 612 2.75 11.93 -4.54
CA LEU A 612 1.73 10.95 -4.19
C LEU A 612 1.80 10.52 -2.72
N ASP A 613 2.64 11.21 -1.92
CA ASP A 613 2.72 10.95 -0.50
C ASP A 613 1.46 11.44 0.23
N LEU A 614 0.70 10.47 0.74
CA LEU A 614 -0.55 10.72 1.45
C LEU A 614 -0.36 11.48 2.77
N GLN A 615 0.87 11.58 3.29
CA GLN A 615 1.18 12.41 4.45
C GLN A 615 1.31 13.90 4.09
N LEU A 616 1.78 14.21 2.89
CA LEU A 616 1.98 15.58 2.43
C LEU A 616 0.71 16.13 1.78
N PHE A 617 0.08 15.34 0.92
CA PHE A 617 -1.05 15.75 0.11
C PHE A 617 -2.30 14.92 0.39
N SER A 618 -3.45 15.58 0.32
CA SER A 618 -4.77 14.96 0.25
C SER A 618 -5.29 15.13 -1.17
N TYR A 619 -5.57 14.00 -1.82
CA TYR A 619 -6.15 13.90 -3.15
C TYR A 619 -7.10 12.70 -3.19
N ASP A 620 -7.90 12.58 -4.25
CA ASP A 620 -8.87 11.51 -4.42
C ASP A 620 -8.26 10.32 -5.18
N ASP A 621 -8.11 9.18 -4.49
CA ASP A 621 -7.48 7.94 -5.00
C ASP A 621 -8.26 7.27 -6.16
N LYS A 622 -9.50 7.71 -6.38
CA LYS A 622 -10.32 7.30 -7.52
C LYS A 622 -9.69 7.71 -8.85
N TRP A 623 -9.11 8.91 -8.91
CA TRP A 623 -8.60 9.51 -10.15
C TRP A 623 -7.09 9.31 -10.32
N VAL A 624 -6.33 9.28 -9.23
CA VAL A 624 -4.87 9.09 -9.23
C VAL A 624 -4.49 8.21 -8.06
N SER A 625 -3.59 7.24 -8.24
CA SER A 625 -3.16 6.36 -7.16
C SER A 625 -1.65 6.22 -7.10
N LEU A 626 -1.14 5.79 -5.94
CA LEU A 626 0.27 5.43 -5.73
C LEU A 626 0.71 4.25 -6.60
N MET A 627 -0.21 3.34 -6.93
CA MET A 627 0.08 2.24 -7.83
C MET A 627 -0.03 2.72 -9.28
N GLU A 628 0.97 2.41 -10.11
CA GLU A 628 1.10 2.81 -11.52
C GLU A 628 0.14 2.03 -12.43
N ARG A 629 -1.13 1.94 -12.05
CA ARG A 629 -2.19 1.37 -12.88
C ARG A 629 -3.04 2.48 -13.50
N PRO A 630 -3.47 2.32 -14.75
CA PRO A 630 -4.40 3.26 -15.38
C PRO A 630 -5.67 3.44 -14.54
N LYS A 631 -6.09 4.69 -14.35
CA LYS A 631 -7.32 5.07 -13.66
C LYS A 631 -8.29 5.70 -14.63
N THR A 632 -9.58 5.76 -14.26
CA THR A 632 -10.58 6.44 -15.07
C THR A 632 -10.28 7.93 -15.16
N SER A 633 -10.37 8.52 -16.35
CA SER A 633 -10.23 9.96 -16.54
C SER A 633 -11.48 10.69 -16.06
N GLY A 634 -11.31 11.70 -15.21
CA GLY A 634 -12.36 12.68 -14.91
C GLY A 634 -12.36 13.83 -15.92
N GLU A 635 -13.48 14.55 -16.01
CA GLU A 635 -13.57 15.82 -16.75
C GLU A 635 -13.00 17.00 -15.97
N HIS A 636 -13.00 16.90 -14.65
CA HIS A 636 -12.53 17.94 -13.74
C HIS A 636 -11.05 17.74 -13.38
N PRO A 637 -10.31 18.82 -13.12
CA PRO A 637 -8.92 18.70 -12.68
C PRO A 637 -8.83 18.01 -11.32
N ILE A 638 -7.80 17.18 -11.16
CA ILE A 638 -7.48 16.53 -9.89
C ILE A 638 -6.86 17.57 -8.97
N ARG A 639 -7.40 17.71 -7.77
CA ARG A 639 -7.01 18.74 -6.80
C ARG A 639 -6.12 18.13 -5.72
N PHE A 640 -4.96 18.75 -5.49
CA PHE A 640 -4.02 18.35 -4.44
C PHE A 640 -4.02 19.40 -3.32
N TYR A 641 -4.47 18.99 -2.14
CA TYR A 641 -4.52 19.84 -0.95
C TYR A 641 -3.35 19.50 -0.02
N VAL A 642 -2.67 20.49 0.54
CA VAL A 642 -1.63 20.24 1.55
C VAL A 642 -2.31 19.86 2.86
N ARG A 643 -1.94 18.73 3.46
CA ARG A 643 -2.59 18.25 4.69
C ARG A 643 -2.33 19.13 5.92
N GLU A 644 -1.17 19.78 5.98
CA GLU A 644 -0.83 20.68 7.10
C GLU A 644 -1.72 21.92 7.14
N SER A 645 -2.02 22.52 5.99
CA SER A 645 -2.75 23.79 5.90
C SER A 645 -4.18 23.64 5.41
N GLY A 646 -4.54 22.53 4.77
CA GLY A 646 -5.81 22.34 4.07
C GLY A 646 -5.93 23.15 2.78
N LEU A 647 -4.91 23.91 2.40
CA LEU A 647 -4.94 24.78 1.23
C LEU A 647 -4.75 23.95 -0.05
N LEU A 648 -5.50 24.31 -1.09
CA LEU A 648 -5.29 23.80 -2.43
C LEU A 648 -3.91 24.28 -2.92
N ARG A 649 -3.04 23.35 -3.30
CA ARG A 649 -1.67 23.68 -3.70
C ARG A 649 -1.45 23.64 -5.20
N PHE A 650 -2.01 22.64 -5.89
CA PHE A 650 -1.96 22.55 -7.35
C PHE A 650 -3.10 21.69 -7.89
N ARG A 651 -3.30 21.78 -9.21
CA ARG A 651 -4.29 21.04 -9.98
C ARG A 651 -3.62 20.31 -11.13
N ILE A 652 -4.03 19.08 -11.40
CA ILE A 652 -3.58 18.29 -12.55
C ILE A 652 -4.74 18.15 -13.54
N TYR A 653 -4.53 18.63 -14.76
CA TYR A 653 -5.50 18.54 -15.86
C TYR A 653 -5.21 17.32 -16.73
N ALA A 654 -5.79 16.18 -16.38
CA ALA A 654 -5.55 14.92 -17.09
C ALA A 654 -6.47 14.70 -18.30
N GLY A 655 -7.69 15.27 -18.27
CA GLY A 655 -8.70 15.09 -19.30
C GLY A 655 -8.68 16.19 -20.37
N ILE A 656 -9.14 15.84 -21.57
CA ILE A 656 -9.42 16.81 -22.64
C ILE A 656 -10.66 17.62 -22.26
N LEU A 657 -10.45 18.88 -21.88
CA LEU A 657 -11.52 19.83 -21.57
C LEU A 657 -12.36 20.08 -22.84
N GLY A 658 -13.69 19.98 -22.73
CA GLY A 658 -14.63 20.36 -23.81
C GLY A 658 -15.07 19.26 -24.78
N ARG A 659 -14.63 17.99 -24.64
CA ARG A 659 -15.19 16.86 -25.41
C ARG A 659 -16.30 16.15 -24.62
N PRO A 660 -17.47 15.84 -25.23
CA PRO A 660 -18.55 15.14 -24.54
C PRO A 660 -18.08 13.80 -23.96
N ALA A 661 -18.72 13.37 -22.88
CA ALA A 661 -18.46 12.09 -22.23
C ALA A 661 -18.50 10.96 -23.28
N PRO A 662 -17.57 10.00 -23.23
CA PRO A 662 -17.62 8.85 -24.13
C PRO A 662 -18.92 8.05 -23.89
N PRO A 663 -19.43 7.33 -24.90
CA PRO A 663 -20.54 6.42 -24.70
C PRO A 663 -20.23 5.42 -23.58
N THR A 664 -21.26 4.97 -22.86
CA THR A 664 -21.19 4.14 -21.64
C THR A 664 -20.35 2.87 -21.75
N SER A 665 -20.01 2.42 -22.97
CA SER A 665 -19.17 1.24 -23.24
C SER A 665 -17.66 1.51 -23.18
N ALA A 666 -17.17 2.74 -23.35
CA ALA A 666 -15.73 3.04 -23.44
C ALA A 666 -15.25 3.95 -22.30
N ARG A 667 -14.69 3.36 -21.23
CA ARG A 667 -14.07 4.12 -20.13
C ARG A 667 -12.76 4.75 -20.62
N ARG A 668 -12.66 6.09 -20.58
CA ARG A 668 -11.39 6.79 -20.78
C ARG A 668 -10.45 6.46 -19.63
N LEU A 669 -9.27 5.92 -19.93
CA LEU A 669 -8.24 5.59 -18.94
C LEU A 669 -7.04 6.53 -19.11
N VAL A 670 -6.48 6.94 -17.98
CA VAL A 670 -5.26 7.75 -17.88
C VAL A 670 -4.25 7.03 -17.00
N ALA A 671 -3.03 6.90 -17.50
CA ALA A 671 -1.88 6.45 -16.72
C ALA A 671 -1.06 7.68 -16.30
N PHE A 672 -0.63 7.71 -15.04
CA PHE A 672 0.22 8.78 -14.51
C PHE A 672 1.63 8.26 -14.24
N THR A 673 2.62 9.01 -14.68
CA THR A 673 4.03 8.76 -14.38
C THR A 673 4.62 10.00 -13.71
N PHE A 674 4.84 9.94 -12.40
CA PHE A 674 5.45 11.02 -11.63
C PHE A 674 6.96 10.86 -11.57
N HIS A 675 7.69 11.98 -11.66
CA HIS A 675 9.14 11.96 -11.42
C HIS A 675 9.42 11.66 -9.94
N PRO A 676 10.46 10.88 -9.61
CA PRO A 676 10.80 10.55 -8.22
C PRO A 676 11.24 11.76 -7.38
N THR A 677 11.80 12.81 -8.00
CA THR A 677 12.40 13.94 -7.27
C THR A 677 12.04 15.34 -7.74
N ASP A 678 11.47 15.52 -8.92
CA ASP A 678 11.36 16.83 -9.59
C ASP A 678 9.88 17.15 -9.77
N PRO A 679 9.46 18.44 -9.81
CA PRO A 679 8.08 18.86 -9.97
C PRO A 679 7.58 18.62 -11.40
N PHE A 680 7.52 17.36 -11.78
CA PHE A 680 7.18 16.90 -13.11
C PHE A 680 6.36 15.62 -13.07
N SER A 681 5.33 15.57 -13.88
CA SER A 681 4.58 14.34 -14.12
C SER A 681 4.01 14.31 -15.53
N ILE A 682 3.83 13.10 -16.05
CA ILE A 682 3.24 12.84 -17.36
C ILE A 682 1.90 12.15 -17.13
N SER A 683 0.85 12.64 -17.79
CA SER A 683 -0.39 11.87 -17.94
C SER A 683 -0.53 11.39 -19.38
N VAL A 684 -0.77 10.09 -19.54
CA VAL A 684 -0.99 9.46 -20.84
C VAL A 684 -2.42 8.95 -20.88
N GLN A 685 -3.22 9.57 -21.73
CA GLN A 685 -4.60 9.18 -21.96
C GLN A 685 -4.67 8.30 -23.21
N ARG A 686 -5.42 7.19 -23.11
CA ARG A 686 -5.78 6.38 -24.28
C ARG A 686 -7.19 6.73 -24.74
N THR A 687 -7.31 7.29 -25.93
CA THR A 687 -8.59 7.54 -26.60
C THR A 687 -8.62 6.77 -27.91
N ASN A 688 -9.40 5.69 -27.96
CA ASN A 688 -9.45 4.77 -29.10
C ASN A 688 -8.05 4.23 -29.45
N SER A 689 -7.48 4.70 -30.57
CA SER A 689 -6.17 4.38 -31.12
C SER A 689 -5.11 5.45 -30.87
N GLU A 690 -5.48 6.66 -30.43
CA GLU A 690 -4.57 7.78 -30.21
C GLU A 690 -4.19 7.91 -28.73
N TYR A 691 -2.91 8.19 -28.50
CA TYR A 691 -2.35 8.45 -27.18
C TYR A 691 -2.14 9.95 -27.03
N VAL A 692 -2.95 10.58 -26.18
CA VAL A 692 -2.78 11.99 -25.83
C VAL A 692 -1.88 12.06 -24.62
N VAL A 693 -0.79 12.81 -24.73
CA VAL A 693 0.20 12.99 -23.67
C VAL A 693 0.14 14.41 -23.15
N ASN A 694 0.00 14.58 -21.84
CA ASN A 694 0.07 15.88 -21.18
C ASN A 694 1.25 15.92 -20.23
N PHE A 695 1.94 17.06 -20.20
CA PHE A 695 3.03 17.32 -19.28
C PHE A 695 2.55 18.27 -18.18
N HIS A 696 2.78 17.88 -16.93
CA HIS A 696 2.52 18.73 -15.77
C HIS A 696 3.85 19.19 -15.22
N VAL A 697 4.13 20.48 -15.35
CA VAL A 697 5.41 21.11 -15.07
C VAL A 697 5.21 22.21 -14.03
N ARG A 698 6.31 22.66 -13.45
CA ARG A 698 6.32 23.89 -12.67
C ARG A 698 6.55 25.08 -13.59
N HIS A 699 5.68 26.09 -13.48
CA HIS A 699 5.81 27.41 -14.09
C HIS A 699 5.88 28.47 -12.99
N ILE A 700 6.77 29.45 -13.11
CA ILE A 700 7.03 30.48 -12.08
C ILE A 700 6.41 31.81 -12.50
#